data_AF-A0A926SRH7-F1
#
_entry.id   AF-A0A926SRH7-F1
#
_cell.length_a   1.000
_cell.length_b   1.000
_cell.length_c   1.000
_cell.angle_alpha   90.00
_cell.angle_beta   90.00
_cell.angle_gamma   90.00
#
_symmetry.space_group_name_H-M   'P 1'
#
loop_
_entity.id
_entity.type
_entity.pdbx_description
1 polymer ?
#
loop_
_entity_poly.entity_id
_entity_poly.type
_entity_poly.pdbx_seq_one_letter_code
_entity_poly.pdbx_strand_id
1 'polypeptide(L)'
;MRQFLKGCVLATMLAGCLSFSWGTPAAAQTFDQEFNLNDQGLTSIDFNQISLTNLGKVTVGGKVASDAAAGLPVDRQWKAGDALATVLRLGDVPSLGSGQFSVEQIGQIVEFTPDQVQLSRFNLLTSQPLPQLVQSIPYLKNFPVREVAPIAALVNADGDDARTVAMVVSQLDVAKRSLADLGDRLKQFHLSDLPNAAATPLLAFAGWQQQSFADIPGLSEVPLTQMPQPILNDAPRVARIESMGTSQVISKTVTGSSQIGFHVSCPERNSIVSKSCTGLVLADSVEPSPMTRRQSRQERDLHQLSGKQWVLGSSQSVPGGYGALQFLPSSLGFDPGYEPTGRHPFGAAFKQVLTQIDGQTVSSALVFRICARESCSPYNQFSVPFLRYPVGSSIVVGADSENSGDSSSLPVLPLATSSYENVNPGRCTGESVGGISVSTLTSAIAAVDSEPSEPTSVGLFVCHDGQCGRLLGQYQLPSNTESVQSAITAKPGGKDWLEAIASGKKPKPAELLQYFPPELQTQVLTDNTKSLLKLAQAQVEPQAGTTWQDNRLIERVAQMSAGGTAAAIGGDTVVGLKGLTLKQYGVESRLNYEAQGGGVGLQCSVDDLRSQSAAQTPTAQIASTLSRLGKFSTASSPGKGKESAALAVNQVLSQAGIRSLGEHPNYIPSIESELRNGRGAEVAPDQAEAGDIVIAAKGRHIGICLDEGCQTVRSNNGTLKSFGWDSSRDFDGKLNDSTIYRITQP
;
A
#
# COMPACT_ATOMS: atom_id res chain seq x y z
N MET A 1 -21.74 31.80 -59.00
CA MET A 1 -22.08 33.24 -59.18
C MET A 1 -23.50 33.26 -59.72
N ARG A 2 -24.61 33.58 -59.01
CA ARG A 2 -24.98 34.27 -57.77
C ARG A 2 -26.23 33.53 -57.22
N GLN A 3 -26.34 33.19 -55.93
CA GLN A 3 -26.75 34.05 -54.79
C GLN A 3 -28.17 34.64 -54.95
N PHE A 4 -29.07 34.78 -53.97
CA PHE A 4 -29.10 34.60 -52.50
C PHE A 4 -30.54 34.93 -52.03
N LEU A 5 -30.85 34.63 -50.76
CA LEU A 5 -31.78 35.35 -49.84
C LEU A 5 -33.30 35.35 -50.10
N LYS A 6 -34.04 34.67 -49.21
CA LYS A 6 -35.24 35.23 -48.56
C LYS A 6 -35.28 34.82 -47.08
N GLY A 7 -35.51 35.82 -46.23
CA GLY A 7 -35.42 35.76 -44.77
C GLY A 7 -36.73 35.42 -44.05
N CYS A 8 -36.57 35.33 -42.73
CA CYS A 8 -37.56 35.04 -41.67
C CYS A 8 -38.68 36.09 -41.50
N VAL A 9 -39.75 35.67 -40.79
CA VAL A 9 -40.57 36.38 -39.76
C VAL A 9 -41.95 35.68 -39.74
N LEU A 10 -42.27 34.81 -38.77
CA LEU A 10 -42.84 35.06 -37.42
C LEU A 10 -44.37 34.79 -37.38
N ALA A 11 -44.80 33.76 -36.63
CA ALA A 11 -46.10 33.74 -35.92
C ALA A 11 -46.18 32.54 -34.95
N THR A 12 -46.06 32.87 -33.67
CA THR A 12 -46.33 32.08 -32.46
C THR A 12 -47.82 32.13 -32.11
N MET A 13 -48.42 31.01 -31.66
CA MET A 13 -49.00 30.85 -30.31
C MET A 13 -50.01 29.69 -30.17
N LEU A 14 -49.73 28.83 -29.16
CA LEU A 14 -50.60 28.14 -28.18
C LEU A 14 -51.75 27.25 -28.68
N ALA A 15 -52.09 26.11 -28.09
CA ALA A 15 -51.70 25.31 -26.91
C ALA A 15 -52.43 23.94 -27.11
N GLY A 16 -52.14 22.81 -26.50
CA GLY A 16 -51.25 22.39 -25.44
C GLY A 16 -51.63 20.92 -25.16
N CYS A 17 -50.64 20.05 -24.94
CA CYS A 17 -50.86 18.69 -24.45
C CYS A 17 -49.62 18.19 -23.70
N LEU A 18 -49.79 18.02 -22.39
CA LEU A 18 -49.24 16.95 -21.54
C LEU A 18 -47.75 16.62 -21.67
N SER A 19 -46.94 17.29 -20.87
CA SER A 19 -45.56 16.89 -20.53
C SER A 19 -45.57 15.84 -19.42
N PHE A 20 -45.43 14.57 -19.79
CA PHE A 20 -44.81 13.55 -18.93
C PHE A 20 -43.30 13.76 -18.98
N SER A 21 -42.70 14.23 -17.89
CA SER A 21 -41.26 14.35 -17.75
C SER A 21 -40.64 12.96 -17.56
N TRP A 22 -40.20 12.35 -18.67
CA TRP A 22 -39.20 11.30 -18.61
C TRP A 22 -37.88 12.01 -18.33
N GLY A 23 -37.34 11.83 -17.12
CA GLY A 23 -35.99 12.25 -16.80
C GLY A 23 -35.05 11.58 -17.81
N THR A 24 -34.44 12.39 -18.66
CA THR A 24 -33.35 11.93 -19.52
C THR A 24 -32.27 11.36 -18.60
N PRO A 25 -31.82 10.11 -18.79
CA PRO A 25 -30.58 9.67 -18.15
C PRO A 25 -29.51 10.68 -18.53
N ALA A 26 -28.72 11.12 -17.55
CA ALA A 26 -27.59 12.02 -17.77
C ALA A 26 -26.80 11.48 -18.97
N ALA A 27 -26.74 12.27 -20.04
CA ALA A 27 -25.93 11.93 -21.18
C ALA A 27 -24.49 11.76 -20.66
N ALA A 28 -23.97 10.53 -20.76
CA ALA A 28 -22.55 10.28 -20.60
C ALA A 28 -21.82 11.28 -21.50
N GLN A 29 -21.06 12.19 -20.87
CA GLN A 29 -20.19 13.09 -21.61
C GLN A 29 -19.18 12.22 -22.34
N THR A 30 -19.32 12.12 -23.66
CA THR A 30 -18.29 11.55 -24.52
C THR A 30 -17.07 12.46 -24.45
N PHE A 31 -16.05 12.03 -23.69
CA PHE A 31 -14.78 12.72 -23.49
C PHE A 31 -13.86 12.55 -24.71
N ASP A 32 -14.14 13.29 -25.80
CA ASP A 32 -13.24 13.44 -26.96
C ASP A 32 -12.46 14.77 -26.94
N GLN A 33 -12.45 15.49 -25.82
CA GLN A 33 -11.61 16.68 -25.66
C GLN A 33 -10.39 16.40 -24.78
N GLU A 34 -9.22 16.58 -25.40
CA GLU A 34 -7.91 16.60 -24.77
C GLU A 34 -7.94 17.52 -23.53
N PHE A 35 -7.81 16.94 -22.35
CA PHE A 35 -7.66 17.69 -21.10
C PHE A 35 -6.24 18.26 -21.06
N ASN A 36 -6.00 19.36 -21.77
CA ASN A 36 -4.81 20.16 -21.55
C ASN A 36 -5.09 21.06 -20.34
N LEU A 37 -4.50 20.72 -19.19
CA LEU A 37 -4.62 21.52 -17.96
C LEU A 37 -4.23 23.01 -18.16
N ASN A 38 -3.50 23.34 -19.24
CA ASN A 38 -3.20 24.70 -19.66
C ASN A 38 -4.43 25.53 -20.11
N ASP A 39 -5.50 24.89 -20.60
CA ASP A 39 -6.64 25.59 -21.24
C ASP A 39 -7.81 25.85 -20.30
N GLN A 40 -7.82 25.26 -19.10
CA GLN A 40 -8.99 25.28 -18.19
C GLN A 40 -8.91 26.32 -17.06
N GLY A 41 -7.83 27.09 -16.93
CA GLY A 41 -7.71 28.15 -15.92
C GLY A 41 -7.87 27.66 -14.46
N LEU A 42 -7.60 26.38 -14.20
CA LEU A 42 -7.82 25.74 -12.91
C LEU A 42 -6.80 26.22 -11.87
N THR A 43 -7.30 26.61 -10.68
CA THR A 43 -6.50 27.04 -9.53
C THR A 43 -6.37 25.97 -8.44
N SER A 44 -7.06 24.83 -8.61
CA SER A 44 -6.98 23.65 -7.74
C SER A 44 -6.99 22.38 -8.59
N ILE A 45 -6.27 21.35 -8.14
CA ILE A 45 -6.21 20.03 -8.78
C ILE A 45 -7.21 19.13 -8.08
N ASP A 46 -8.09 18.47 -8.85
CA ASP A 46 -8.94 17.40 -8.33
C ASP A 46 -8.52 16.08 -8.99
N PHE A 47 -7.71 15.30 -8.27
CA PHE A 47 -7.23 14.00 -8.76
C PHE A 47 -8.33 12.93 -8.86
N ASN A 48 -9.55 13.19 -8.37
CA ASN A 48 -10.70 12.32 -8.64
C ASN A 48 -11.14 12.37 -10.10
N GLN A 49 -10.82 13.47 -10.80
CA GLN A 49 -11.16 13.66 -12.21
C GLN A 49 -9.95 13.44 -13.12
N ILE A 50 -8.80 13.08 -12.58
CA ILE A 50 -7.55 12.93 -13.33
C ILE A 50 -7.16 11.45 -13.34
N SER A 51 -6.98 10.92 -14.55
CA SER A 51 -6.46 9.59 -14.85
C SER A 51 -5.29 9.71 -15.85
N LEU A 52 -4.60 8.62 -16.16
CA LEU A 52 -3.49 8.68 -17.12
C LEU A 52 -3.96 8.93 -18.56
N THR A 53 -5.21 8.61 -18.88
CA THR A 53 -5.83 8.95 -20.16
C THR A 53 -5.91 10.47 -20.37
N ASN A 54 -6.18 11.24 -19.31
CA ASN A 54 -6.42 12.67 -19.41
C ASN A 54 -5.29 13.55 -18.83
N LEU A 55 -4.25 12.96 -18.24
CA LEU A 55 -3.09 13.71 -17.71
C LEU A 55 -2.23 14.39 -18.81
N GLY A 56 -2.38 13.96 -20.06
CA GLY A 56 -1.81 14.62 -21.24
C GLY A 56 -0.87 13.76 -22.09
N LYS A 57 -0.13 14.45 -22.97
CA LYS A 57 0.74 13.85 -23.98
C LYS A 57 2.20 14.20 -23.73
N VAL A 58 3.10 13.29 -24.06
CA VAL A 58 4.55 13.51 -23.89
C VAL A 58 5.04 14.60 -24.85
N THR A 59 5.84 15.54 -24.35
CA THR A 59 6.25 16.71 -25.15
C THR A 59 7.47 16.48 -26.03
N VAL A 60 8.28 15.45 -25.73
CA VAL A 60 9.52 15.14 -26.43
C VAL A 60 9.54 13.65 -26.74
N GLY A 61 9.91 13.31 -27.98
CA GLY A 61 10.12 11.92 -28.39
C GLY A 61 11.43 11.36 -27.83
N GLY A 62 11.49 10.05 -27.66
CA GLY A 62 12.64 9.40 -27.07
C GLY A 62 12.73 7.94 -27.44
N LYS A 63 13.92 7.37 -27.22
CA LYS A 63 14.18 5.95 -27.39
C LYS A 63 15.15 5.52 -26.31
N VAL A 64 14.80 4.43 -25.65
CA VAL A 64 15.66 3.74 -24.69
C VAL A 64 15.89 2.33 -25.19
N ALA A 65 17.13 1.90 -25.12
CA ALA A 65 17.54 0.55 -25.46
C ALA A 65 18.15 -0.15 -24.22
N SER A 66 17.89 -1.44 -24.06
CA SER A 66 18.28 -2.22 -22.87
C SER A 66 19.80 -2.38 -22.74
N ASP A 67 20.53 -2.32 -23.84
CA ASP A 67 22.00 -2.31 -23.86
C ASP A 67 22.58 -1.08 -23.15
N ALA A 68 21.96 0.09 -23.33
CA ALA A 68 22.27 1.32 -22.61
C ALA A 68 21.89 1.28 -21.12
N ALA A 69 21.24 0.20 -20.67
CA ALA A 69 20.72 0.00 -19.33
C ALA A 69 21.28 -1.26 -18.64
N ALA A 70 22.50 -1.66 -19.01
CA ALA A 70 23.18 -2.85 -18.48
C ALA A 70 22.34 -4.14 -18.62
N GLY A 71 21.55 -4.25 -19.69
CA GLY A 71 20.69 -5.41 -19.97
C GLY A 71 19.36 -5.44 -19.22
N LEU A 72 18.99 -4.37 -18.50
CA LEU A 72 17.66 -4.25 -17.91
C LEU A 72 16.59 -4.07 -19.01
N PRO A 73 15.40 -4.68 -18.87
CA PRO A 73 14.36 -4.70 -19.91
C PRO A 73 13.60 -3.36 -20.00
N VAL A 74 14.27 -2.34 -20.52
CA VAL A 74 13.74 -0.97 -20.63
C VAL A 74 13.54 -0.52 -22.07
N ASP A 75 13.74 -1.42 -23.05
CA ASP A 75 13.52 -1.13 -24.47
C ASP A 75 12.15 -0.52 -24.72
N ARG A 76 12.14 0.72 -25.23
CA ARG A 76 10.92 1.41 -25.68
C ARG A 76 11.25 2.62 -26.55
N GLN A 77 10.29 3.02 -27.36
CA GLN A 77 10.36 4.21 -28.19
C GLN A 77 9.02 4.92 -28.17
N TRP A 78 9.06 6.25 -28.15
CA TRP A 78 7.89 7.10 -28.19
C TRP A 78 8.18 8.37 -28.99
N LYS A 79 7.12 9.05 -29.42
CA LYS A 79 7.16 10.31 -30.15
C LYS A 79 6.51 11.41 -29.33
N ALA A 80 6.90 12.65 -29.60
CA ALA A 80 6.18 13.79 -29.07
C ALA A 80 4.71 13.73 -29.54
N GLY A 81 3.77 13.93 -28.62
CA GLY A 81 2.34 13.81 -28.86
C GLY A 81 1.74 12.44 -28.53
N ASP A 82 2.55 11.42 -28.22
CA ASP A 82 2.03 10.14 -27.74
C ASP A 82 1.35 10.32 -26.36
N ALA A 83 0.28 9.58 -26.11
CA ALA A 83 -0.42 9.60 -24.82
C ALA A 83 0.49 9.05 -23.72
N LEU A 84 0.47 9.66 -22.53
CA LEU A 84 1.33 9.20 -21.43
C LEU A 84 1.07 7.72 -21.08
N ALA A 85 -0.18 7.29 -21.10
CA ALA A 85 -0.59 5.92 -20.78
C ALA A 85 0.02 4.85 -21.70
N THR A 86 0.42 5.19 -22.93
CA THR A 86 1.06 4.25 -23.87
C THR A 86 2.58 4.19 -23.71
N VAL A 87 3.18 5.18 -23.05
CA VAL A 87 4.63 5.31 -22.86
C VAL A 87 5.06 4.87 -21.47
N LEU A 88 4.29 5.27 -20.46
CA LEU A 88 4.52 4.97 -19.06
C LEU A 88 4.23 3.49 -18.80
N ARG A 89 5.18 2.78 -18.19
CA ARG A 89 5.01 1.40 -17.77
C ARG A 89 4.65 1.31 -16.30
N LEU A 90 3.96 0.24 -15.92
CA LEU A 90 3.55 0.00 -14.52
C LEU A 90 4.76 0.02 -13.57
N GLY A 91 5.90 -0.53 -14.01
CA GLY A 91 7.14 -0.55 -13.23
C GLY A 91 7.84 0.80 -13.04
N ASP A 92 7.51 1.82 -13.85
CA ASP A 92 8.11 3.16 -13.73
C ASP A 92 7.58 3.94 -12.51
N VAL A 93 6.36 3.59 -12.07
CA VAL A 93 5.62 4.27 -11.01
C VAL A 93 5.12 3.29 -9.95
N PRO A 94 6.03 2.53 -9.29
CA PRO A 94 5.64 1.57 -8.26
C PRO A 94 4.87 2.21 -7.10
N SER A 95 5.06 3.51 -6.89
CA SER A 95 4.35 4.32 -5.89
C SER A 95 2.85 4.45 -6.12
N LEU A 96 2.32 4.10 -7.29
CA LEU A 96 0.87 4.02 -7.53
C LEU A 96 0.29 2.66 -7.15
N GLY A 97 1.14 1.63 -6.96
CA GLY A 97 0.70 0.29 -6.60
C GLY A 97 -0.13 -0.42 -7.68
N SER A 98 -0.14 0.05 -8.93
CA SER A 98 -1.05 -0.42 -9.99
C SER A 98 -0.96 -1.92 -10.28
N GLY A 99 0.17 -2.57 -9.99
CA GLY A 99 0.31 -4.04 -10.09
C GLY A 99 -0.57 -4.83 -9.11
N GLN A 100 -1.09 -4.20 -8.05
CA GLN A 100 -1.97 -4.84 -7.07
C GLN A 100 -3.40 -5.03 -7.59
N PHE A 101 -3.80 -4.26 -8.61
CA PHE A 101 -5.12 -4.41 -9.19
C PHE A 101 -5.31 -5.75 -9.89
N SER A 102 -6.55 -6.22 -9.92
CA SER A 102 -7.06 -7.17 -10.90
C SER A 102 -7.93 -6.46 -11.95
N VAL A 103 -8.18 -7.09 -13.11
CA VAL A 103 -9.05 -6.51 -14.15
C VAL A 103 -10.49 -6.37 -13.67
N GLU A 104 -10.93 -7.23 -12.76
CA GLU A 104 -12.24 -7.13 -12.11
C GLU A 104 -12.35 -5.88 -11.24
N GLN A 105 -11.32 -5.56 -10.43
CA GLN A 105 -11.30 -4.34 -9.62
C GLN A 105 -11.27 -3.08 -10.49
N ILE A 106 -10.48 -3.10 -11.57
CA ILE A 106 -10.45 -2.01 -12.55
C ILE A 106 -11.85 -1.82 -13.15
N GLY A 107 -12.50 -2.90 -13.58
CA GLY A 107 -13.86 -2.87 -14.12
C GLY A 107 -14.90 -2.32 -13.15
N GLN A 108 -14.76 -2.55 -11.84
CA GLN A 108 -15.63 -1.94 -10.83
C GLN A 108 -15.48 -0.41 -10.76
N ILE A 109 -14.26 0.11 -10.96
CA ILE A 109 -13.97 1.54 -10.90
C ILE A 109 -14.43 2.26 -12.18
N VAL A 110 -14.17 1.66 -13.34
CA VAL A 110 -14.44 2.28 -14.65
C VAL A 110 -15.70 1.73 -15.33
N GLU A 111 -16.52 1.01 -14.56
CA GLU A 111 -17.86 0.53 -14.93
C GLU A 111 -17.91 -0.42 -16.15
N PHE A 112 -17.02 -1.43 -16.20
CA PHE A 112 -17.12 -2.55 -17.13
C PHE A 112 -17.07 -3.91 -16.43
N THR A 113 -17.51 -4.96 -17.12
CA THR A 113 -17.49 -6.34 -16.59
C THR A 113 -16.49 -7.22 -17.36
N PRO A 114 -15.87 -8.24 -16.73
CA PRO A 114 -14.86 -9.08 -17.39
C PRO A 114 -15.32 -9.79 -18.68
N ASP A 115 -16.61 -10.07 -18.82
CA ASP A 115 -17.21 -10.61 -20.05
C ASP A 115 -17.14 -9.63 -21.24
N GLN A 116 -16.92 -8.35 -21.00
CA GLN A 116 -16.73 -7.34 -22.04
C GLN A 116 -15.27 -7.26 -22.52
N VAL A 117 -14.33 -7.90 -21.79
CA VAL A 117 -12.91 -7.88 -22.10
C VAL A 117 -12.54 -9.09 -22.96
N GLN A 118 -12.29 -8.87 -24.24
CA GLN A 118 -11.76 -9.92 -25.13
C GLN A 118 -10.33 -10.32 -24.73
N LEU A 119 -10.01 -11.62 -24.74
CA LEU A 119 -8.65 -12.09 -24.43
C LEU A 119 -7.59 -11.53 -25.38
N SER A 120 -7.96 -11.23 -26.62
CA SER A 120 -7.09 -10.59 -27.62
C SER A 120 -6.61 -9.19 -27.20
N ARG A 121 -7.26 -8.55 -26.22
CA ARG A 121 -6.89 -7.23 -25.69
C ARG A 121 -6.07 -7.29 -24.40
N PHE A 122 -5.80 -8.48 -23.86
CA PHE A 122 -5.05 -8.64 -22.61
C PHE A 122 -3.76 -9.45 -22.82
N ASN A 123 -2.79 -8.84 -23.50
CA ASN A 123 -1.56 -9.48 -23.93
C ASN A 123 -0.69 -9.99 -22.77
N LEU A 124 -0.67 -9.29 -21.64
CA LEU A 124 0.06 -9.73 -20.44
C LEU A 124 -0.36 -11.15 -20.04
N LEU A 125 -1.66 -11.42 -20.05
CA LEU A 125 -2.20 -12.73 -19.68
C LEU A 125 -1.99 -13.76 -20.79
N THR A 126 -2.28 -13.42 -22.05
CA THR A 126 -2.28 -14.41 -23.14
C THR A 126 -0.88 -14.84 -23.57
N SER A 127 0.13 -14.02 -23.31
CA SER A 127 1.54 -14.32 -23.60
C SER A 127 2.22 -15.23 -22.56
N GLN A 128 1.58 -15.48 -21.41
CA GLN A 128 2.17 -16.38 -20.41
C GLN A 128 2.25 -17.80 -20.95
N PRO A 129 3.38 -18.52 -20.74
CA PRO A 129 3.42 -19.96 -20.93
C PRO A 129 2.35 -20.64 -20.08
N LEU A 130 1.69 -21.68 -20.60
CA LEU A 130 0.59 -22.34 -19.87
C LEU A 130 0.96 -22.79 -18.43
N PRO A 131 2.15 -23.34 -18.14
CA PRO A 131 2.54 -23.65 -16.76
C PRO A 131 2.59 -22.42 -15.86
N GLN A 132 3.10 -21.30 -16.38
CA GLN A 132 3.14 -20.02 -15.67
C GLN A 132 1.73 -19.48 -15.45
N LEU A 133 0.85 -19.58 -16.45
CA LEU A 133 -0.54 -19.16 -16.36
C LEU A 133 -1.28 -19.95 -15.27
N VAL A 134 -1.08 -21.27 -15.23
CA VAL A 134 -1.58 -22.18 -14.20
C VAL A 134 -1.05 -21.85 -12.80
N GLN A 135 0.20 -21.44 -12.69
CA GLN A 135 0.79 -21.00 -11.42
C GLN A 135 0.25 -19.64 -10.96
N SER A 136 0.02 -18.73 -11.90
CA SER A 136 -0.36 -17.34 -11.63
C SER A 136 -1.84 -17.22 -11.29
N ILE A 137 -2.72 -17.96 -11.99
CA ILE A 137 -4.17 -17.90 -11.81
C ILE A 137 -4.59 -18.93 -10.75
N PRO A 138 -5.15 -18.49 -9.61
CA PRO A 138 -5.54 -19.39 -8.54
C PRO A 138 -6.51 -20.47 -9.01
N TYR A 139 -6.26 -21.71 -8.57
CA TYR A 139 -7.08 -22.91 -8.83
C TYR A 139 -7.24 -23.32 -10.30
N LEU A 140 -6.70 -22.58 -11.27
CA LEU A 140 -6.85 -22.88 -12.70
C LEU A 140 -6.47 -24.33 -13.05
N LYS A 141 -5.43 -24.84 -12.39
CA LYS A 141 -4.92 -26.21 -12.55
C LYS A 141 -5.97 -27.31 -12.30
N ASN A 142 -6.97 -27.05 -11.46
CA ASN A 142 -7.95 -28.03 -11.03
C ASN A 142 -9.17 -28.10 -11.96
N PHE A 143 -9.37 -27.10 -12.82
CA PHE A 143 -10.50 -27.08 -13.73
C PHE A 143 -10.37 -28.19 -14.78
N PRO A 144 -11.47 -28.89 -15.14
CA PRO A 144 -11.52 -29.71 -16.34
C PRO A 144 -11.20 -28.87 -17.57
N VAL A 145 -10.40 -29.37 -18.51
CA VAL A 145 -10.02 -28.62 -19.70
C VAL A 145 -11.23 -28.19 -20.52
N ARG A 146 -12.25 -29.05 -20.64
CA ARG A 146 -13.52 -28.75 -21.32
C ARG A 146 -14.27 -27.53 -20.74
N GLU A 147 -14.03 -27.19 -19.47
CA GLU A 147 -14.68 -26.05 -18.79
C GLU A 147 -13.86 -24.75 -18.92
N VAL A 148 -12.66 -24.83 -19.51
CA VAL A 148 -11.80 -23.68 -19.78
C VAL A 148 -11.67 -23.50 -21.29
N ALA A 149 -12.67 -22.88 -21.90
CA ALA A 149 -12.82 -22.74 -23.35
C ALA A 149 -11.54 -22.31 -24.11
N PRO A 150 -10.78 -21.28 -23.69
CA PRO A 150 -9.56 -20.91 -24.41
C PRO A 150 -8.46 -21.97 -24.33
N ILE A 151 -8.33 -22.69 -23.20
CA ILE A 151 -7.35 -23.78 -23.08
C ILE A 151 -7.80 -24.98 -23.90
N ALA A 152 -9.07 -25.38 -23.84
CA ALA A 152 -9.63 -26.45 -24.66
C ALA A 152 -9.38 -26.19 -26.16
N ALA A 153 -9.66 -24.96 -26.60
CA ALA A 153 -9.46 -24.53 -27.98
C ALA A 153 -7.99 -24.54 -28.41
N LEU A 154 -7.07 -24.26 -27.47
CA LEU A 154 -5.62 -24.26 -27.71
C LEU A 154 -5.09 -25.69 -27.88
N VAL A 155 -5.54 -26.62 -27.04
CA VAL A 155 -5.07 -28.02 -27.06
C VAL A 155 -5.90 -28.94 -27.96
N ASN A 156 -6.93 -28.40 -28.63
CA ASN A 156 -7.91 -29.15 -29.42
C ASN A 156 -8.56 -30.27 -28.60
N ALA A 157 -8.98 -29.97 -27.37
CA ALA A 157 -9.71 -30.92 -26.53
C ALA A 157 -11.15 -31.10 -27.05
N ASP A 158 -11.61 -32.34 -27.09
CA ASP A 158 -13.00 -32.67 -27.37
C ASP A 158 -13.89 -32.28 -26.16
N GLY A 159 -15.19 -32.10 -26.39
CA GLY A 159 -16.14 -31.67 -25.35
C GLY A 159 -16.26 -32.62 -24.14
N ASP A 160 -15.86 -33.88 -24.31
CA ASP A 160 -15.90 -34.92 -23.28
C ASP A 160 -14.58 -35.08 -22.51
N ASP A 161 -13.57 -34.23 -22.76
CA ASP A 161 -12.26 -34.33 -22.11
C ASP A 161 -12.35 -34.02 -20.60
N ALA A 162 -12.30 -35.08 -19.79
CA ALA A 162 -12.35 -35.02 -18.33
C ALA A 162 -11.01 -34.69 -17.66
N ARG A 163 -9.91 -34.56 -18.43
CA ARG A 163 -8.60 -34.22 -17.86
C ARG A 163 -8.63 -32.82 -17.27
N THR A 164 -7.91 -32.62 -16.18
CA THR A 164 -7.71 -31.29 -15.61
C THR A 164 -6.68 -30.50 -16.41
N VAL A 165 -6.73 -29.17 -16.30
CA VAL A 165 -5.73 -28.27 -16.89
C VAL A 165 -4.32 -28.68 -16.43
N ALA A 166 -4.12 -29.06 -15.17
CA ALA A 166 -2.82 -29.55 -14.68
C ALA A 166 -2.29 -30.75 -15.48
N MET A 167 -3.14 -31.75 -15.74
CA MET A 167 -2.75 -32.96 -16.48
C MET A 167 -2.37 -32.61 -17.93
N VAL A 168 -3.13 -31.74 -18.58
CA VAL A 168 -2.87 -31.36 -19.97
C VAL A 168 -1.62 -30.49 -20.10
N VAL A 169 -1.43 -29.52 -19.20
CA VAL A 169 -0.27 -28.62 -19.20
C VAL A 169 1.04 -29.34 -18.85
N SER A 170 0.98 -30.50 -18.18
CA SER A 170 2.16 -31.33 -17.92
C SER A 170 2.77 -32.00 -19.17
N GLN A 171 2.05 -32.01 -20.30
CA GLN A 171 2.55 -32.56 -21.56
C GLN A 171 3.59 -31.62 -22.18
N LEU A 172 4.77 -32.15 -22.55
CA LEU A 172 5.91 -31.34 -23.02
C LEU A 172 5.59 -30.41 -24.20
N ASP A 173 4.77 -30.86 -25.14
CA ASP A 173 4.38 -30.06 -26.32
C ASP A 173 3.38 -28.95 -25.97
N VAL A 174 2.61 -29.12 -24.90
CA VAL A 174 1.62 -28.14 -24.41
C VAL A 174 2.27 -27.13 -23.47
N ALA A 175 3.21 -27.57 -22.63
CA ALA A 175 3.88 -26.72 -21.63
C ALA A 175 4.59 -25.49 -22.23
N LYS A 176 5.01 -25.57 -23.51
CA LYS A 176 5.67 -24.46 -24.21
C LYS A 176 4.70 -23.50 -24.90
N ARG A 177 3.41 -23.84 -24.94
CA ARG A 177 2.38 -23.03 -25.61
C ARG A 177 1.91 -21.90 -24.72
N SER A 178 1.33 -20.90 -25.36
CA SER A 178 0.64 -19.78 -24.72
C SER A 178 -0.75 -19.61 -25.34
N LEU A 179 -1.64 -18.87 -24.69
CA LEU A 179 -2.94 -18.56 -25.30
C LEU A 179 -2.77 -17.71 -26.57
N ALA A 180 -1.67 -16.96 -26.71
CA ALA A 180 -1.33 -16.21 -27.91
C ALA A 180 -1.23 -17.09 -29.17
N ASP A 181 -0.92 -18.39 -29.04
CA ASP A 181 -0.85 -19.32 -30.18
C ASP A 181 -2.21 -19.55 -30.87
N LEU A 182 -3.32 -19.12 -30.25
CA LEU A 182 -4.65 -19.13 -30.87
C LEU A 182 -4.78 -18.06 -31.97
N GLY A 183 -3.90 -17.06 -32.01
CA GLY A 183 -3.94 -15.97 -32.98
C GLY A 183 -5.29 -15.25 -32.98
N ASP A 184 -5.88 -15.05 -34.15
CA ASP A 184 -7.17 -14.37 -34.31
C ASP A 184 -8.34 -15.06 -33.57
N ARG A 185 -8.23 -16.35 -33.25
CA ARG A 185 -9.26 -17.06 -32.48
C ARG A 185 -9.40 -16.51 -31.07
N LEU A 186 -8.40 -15.81 -30.52
CA LEU A 186 -8.52 -15.11 -29.24
C LEU A 186 -9.66 -14.11 -29.17
N LYS A 187 -10.10 -13.55 -30.32
CA LYS A 187 -11.24 -12.63 -30.39
C LYS A 187 -12.58 -13.28 -30.06
N GLN A 188 -12.64 -14.61 -30.07
CA GLN A 188 -13.85 -15.38 -29.75
C GLN A 188 -14.01 -15.60 -28.24
N PHE A 189 -12.95 -15.36 -27.47
CA PHE A 189 -12.92 -15.61 -26.03
C PHE A 189 -12.85 -14.30 -25.25
N HIS A 190 -13.52 -14.30 -24.11
CA HIS A 190 -13.54 -13.20 -23.15
C HIS A 190 -12.78 -13.60 -21.89
N LEU A 191 -12.43 -12.62 -21.06
CA LEU A 191 -11.70 -12.86 -19.82
C LEU A 191 -12.47 -13.76 -18.85
N SER A 192 -13.81 -13.69 -18.88
CA SER A 192 -14.69 -14.58 -18.12
C SER A 192 -14.60 -16.05 -18.52
N ASP A 193 -14.13 -16.36 -19.74
CA ASP A 193 -13.98 -17.74 -20.22
C ASP A 193 -12.74 -18.44 -19.61
N LEU A 194 -11.90 -17.68 -18.91
CA LEU A 194 -10.78 -18.19 -18.14
C LEU A 194 -11.10 -18.04 -16.64
N PRO A 195 -11.45 -19.12 -15.93
CA PRO A 195 -11.83 -19.05 -14.52
C PRO A 195 -10.76 -18.35 -13.68
N ASN A 196 -11.19 -17.46 -12.79
CA ASN A 196 -10.36 -16.69 -11.86
C ASN A 196 -9.38 -15.69 -12.48
N ALA A 197 -9.28 -15.61 -13.81
CA ALA A 197 -8.36 -14.70 -14.48
C ALA A 197 -8.64 -13.23 -14.17
N ALA A 198 -9.91 -12.83 -14.19
CA ALA A 198 -10.33 -11.45 -13.94
C ALA A 198 -9.97 -10.95 -12.53
N ALA A 199 -10.02 -11.84 -11.54
CA ALA A 199 -9.72 -11.56 -10.14
C ALA A 199 -8.23 -11.69 -9.79
N THR A 200 -7.40 -12.20 -10.71
CA THR A 200 -5.96 -12.40 -10.47
C THR A 200 -5.24 -11.05 -10.51
N PRO A 201 -4.47 -10.68 -9.47
CA PRO A 201 -3.69 -9.44 -9.47
C PRO A 201 -2.66 -9.39 -10.61
N LEU A 202 -2.44 -8.22 -11.21
CA LEU A 202 -1.50 -8.04 -12.32
C LEU A 202 -0.08 -8.49 -11.94
N LEU A 203 0.33 -8.25 -10.69
CA LEU A 203 1.63 -8.62 -10.16
C LEU A 203 1.94 -10.12 -10.18
N ALA A 204 0.90 -10.97 -10.32
CA ALA A 204 1.07 -12.41 -10.41
C ALA A 204 1.62 -12.86 -11.77
N PHE A 205 1.44 -12.05 -12.82
CA PHE A 205 1.88 -12.36 -14.17
C PHE A 205 3.34 -11.93 -14.39
N ALA A 206 4.14 -12.81 -14.97
CA ALA A 206 5.50 -12.45 -15.36
C ALA A 206 5.45 -11.33 -16.40
N GLY A 207 6.31 -10.32 -16.27
CA GLY A 207 6.35 -9.22 -17.23
C GLY A 207 5.37 -8.06 -16.96
N TRP A 208 4.65 -8.07 -15.83
CA TRP A 208 3.63 -7.05 -15.52
C TRP A 208 4.21 -5.63 -15.45
N GLN A 209 5.42 -5.49 -14.91
CA GLN A 209 6.10 -4.19 -14.78
C GLN A 209 6.43 -3.55 -16.13
N GLN A 210 6.50 -4.36 -17.20
CA GLN A 210 6.87 -3.93 -18.54
C GLN A 210 5.66 -3.52 -19.39
N GLN A 211 4.44 -3.77 -18.92
CA GLN A 211 3.23 -3.35 -19.61
C GLN A 211 3.06 -1.84 -19.50
N SER A 212 2.53 -1.21 -20.55
CA SER A 212 2.03 0.14 -20.44
C SER A 212 0.68 0.17 -19.73
N PHE A 213 0.27 1.34 -19.23
CA PHE A 213 -1.06 1.49 -18.63
C PHE A 213 -2.17 1.25 -19.65
N ALA A 214 -1.96 1.59 -20.92
CA ALA A 214 -2.92 1.38 -22.00
C ALA A 214 -3.04 -0.10 -22.44
N ASP A 215 -2.02 -0.93 -22.16
CA ASP A 215 -2.05 -2.37 -22.50
C ASP A 215 -2.90 -3.19 -21.51
N ILE A 216 -3.26 -2.60 -20.36
CA ILE A 216 -4.12 -3.24 -19.36
C ILE A 216 -5.55 -2.70 -19.54
N PRO A 217 -6.55 -3.59 -19.76
CA PRO A 217 -7.94 -3.16 -19.97
C PRO A 217 -8.46 -2.20 -18.88
N GLY A 218 -8.76 -0.96 -19.28
CA GLY A 218 -9.37 0.08 -18.44
C GLY A 218 -8.47 0.72 -17.37
N LEU A 219 -7.19 0.32 -17.27
CA LEU A 219 -6.31 0.81 -16.20
C LEU A 219 -5.94 2.28 -16.37
N SER A 220 -5.82 2.76 -17.61
CA SER A 220 -5.47 4.16 -17.90
C SER A 220 -6.56 5.15 -17.48
N GLU A 221 -7.80 4.69 -17.36
CA GLU A 221 -8.99 5.43 -17.04
C GLU A 221 -9.23 5.54 -15.53
N VAL A 222 -8.58 4.71 -14.72
CA VAL A 222 -8.68 4.74 -13.25
C VAL A 222 -8.22 6.11 -12.73
N PRO A 223 -9.05 6.84 -11.97
CA PRO A 223 -8.65 8.07 -11.32
C PRO A 223 -7.46 7.87 -10.38
N LEU A 224 -6.55 8.83 -10.32
CA LEU A 224 -5.33 8.72 -9.51
C LEU A 224 -5.61 8.62 -8.00
N THR A 225 -6.79 9.07 -7.53
CA THR A 225 -7.26 8.90 -6.14
C THR A 225 -7.80 7.51 -5.83
N GLN A 226 -8.09 6.70 -6.85
CA GLN A 226 -8.60 5.34 -6.71
C GLN A 226 -7.54 4.27 -6.98
N MET A 227 -6.30 4.67 -7.29
CA MET A 227 -5.16 3.76 -7.37
C MET A 227 -4.90 3.07 -6.03
N PRO A 228 -4.32 1.85 -5.98
CA PRO A 228 -4.06 1.12 -4.74
C PRO A 228 -3.17 1.88 -3.76
N GLN A 229 -2.29 2.72 -4.30
CA GLN A 229 -1.61 3.77 -3.55
C GLN A 229 -2.05 5.12 -4.14
N PRO A 230 -3.09 5.74 -3.56
CA PRO A 230 -3.76 6.87 -4.18
C PRO A 230 -2.94 8.15 -4.08
N ILE A 231 -3.03 9.00 -5.11
CA ILE A 231 -2.62 10.39 -5.01
C ILE A 231 -3.77 11.15 -4.37
N LEU A 232 -3.63 11.45 -3.08
CA LEU A 232 -4.65 12.14 -2.30
C LEU A 232 -4.73 13.61 -2.66
N ASN A 233 -5.95 14.16 -2.62
CA ASN A 233 -6.22 15.59 -2.72
C ASN A 233 -5.93 16.36 -1.40
N ASP A 234 -5.54 15.66 -0.33
CA ASP A 234 -5.56 16.20 1.03
C ASP A 234 -4.44 17.21 1.32
N ALA A 235 -4.88 18.41 1.76
CA ALA A 235 -4.11 19.53 2.32
C ALA A 235 -2.66 19.67 1.84
N PRO A 236 -2.37 19.69 0.52
CA PRO A 236 -1.01 19.87 0.07
C PRO A 236 -0.54 21.25 0.54
N ARG A 237 0.70 21.32 1.04
CA ARG A 237 1.26 22.60 1.45
C ARG A 237 1.31 23.53 0.24
N VAL A 238 0.56 24.61 0.30
CA VAL A 238 0.46 25.64 -0.73
C VAL A 238 1.24 26.89 -0.32
N ALA A 239 1.82 27.56 -1.31
CA ALA A 239 2.34 28.92 -1.17
C ALA A 239 1.73 29.82 -2.22
N ARG A 240 1.65 31.11 -1.94
CA ARG A 240 1.35 32.13 -2.93
C ARG A 240 2.64 32.53 -3.65
N ILE A 241 2.58 32.72 -4.96
CA ILE A 241 3.70 33.25 -5.73
C ILE A 241 3.78 34.76 -5.49
N GLU A 242 4.82 35.22 -4.79
CA GLU A 242 5.01 36.64 -4.47
C GLU A 242 5.68 37.40 -5.62
N SER A 243 6.76 36.85 -6.15
CA SER A 243 7.52 37.46 -7.25
C SER A 243 8.28 36.40 -8.04
N MET A 244 8.79 36.81 -9.20
CA MET A 244 9.55 35.99 -10.13
C MET A 244 10.80 36.76 -10.55
N GLY A 245 11.92 36.08 -10.77
CA GLY A 245 13.13 36.78 -11.21
C GLY A 245 14.37 35.89 -11.36
N THR A 246 15.44 36.55 -11.77
CA THR A 246 16.76 35.93 -12.00
C THR A 246 17.78 36.53 -11.04
N SER A 247 18.56 35.67 -10.39
CA SER A 247 19.63 36.04 -9.46
C SER A 247 20.89 35.23 -9.76
N GLN A 248 22.04 35.77 -9.37
CA GLN A 248 23.32 35.03 -9.40
C GLN A 248 23.38 33.96 -8.30
N VAL A 249 22.72 34.20 -7.16
CA VAL A 249 22.68 33.26 -6.03
C VAL A 249 21.27 33.21 -5.46
N ILE A 250 20.78 32.00 -5.21
CA ILE A 250 19.51 31.67 -4.55
C ILE A 250 19.83 30.59 -3.51
N SER A 251 19.73 30.90 -2.22
CA SER A 251 20.17 29.98 -1.14
C SER A 251 19.06 29.42 -0.26
N LYS A 252 17.88 30.05 -0.24
CA LYS A 252 16.71 29.58 0.51
C LYS A 252 15.72 28.94 -0.43
N THR A 253 15.96 27.69 -0.83
CA THR A 253 15.13 27.05 -1.87
C THR A 253 14.17 26.02 -1.30
N VAL A 254 13.13 25.69 -2.08
CA VAL A 254 12.25 24.52 -1.90
C VAL A 254 12.43 23.51 -3.03
N THR A 255 13.51 23.57 -3.79
CA THR A 255 13.71 22.78 -4.99
C THR A 255 14.93 21.87 -4.87
N GLY A 256 14.91 20.74 -5.57
CA GLY A 256 16.05 19.83 -5.61
C GLY A 256 15.67 18.48 -6.22
N SER A 257 16.14 17.39 -5.62
CA SER A 257 15.80 16.01 -6.00
C SER A 257 15.63 15.12 -4.76
N SER A 258 15.06 13.94 -4.95
CA SER A 258 14.99 12.95 -3.86
C SER A 258 16.37 12.42 -3.45
N GLN A 259 17.41 12.57 -4.29
CA GLN A 259 18.76 12.07 -4.02
C GLN A 259 19.57 13.03 -3.14
N ILE A 260 19.39 14.34 -3.31
CA ILE A 260 20.18 15.35 -2.60
C ILE A 260 19.32 16.29 -1.72
N GLY A 261 18.02 16.02 -1.62
CA GLY A 261 17.05 16.82 -0.88
C GLY A 261 16.45 17.96 -1.72
N PHE A 262 15.48 18.66 -1.13
CA PHE A 262 14.67 19.70 -1.79
C PHE A 262 14.97 21.12 -1.29
N HIS A 263 16.18 21.36 -0.79
CA HIS A 263 16.66 22.67 -0.33
C HIS A 263 18.02 23.02 -0.98
N VAL A 264 18.15 22.69 -2.27
CA VAL A 264 19.40 22.83 -3.01
C VAL A 264 19.58 24.27 -3.44
N SER A 265 20.68 24.90 -3.02
CA SER A 265 21.03 26.28 -3.42
C SER A 265 21.36 26.34 -4.91
N CYS A 266 21.33 27.54 -5.49
CA CYS A 266 21.70 27.76 -6.88
C CYS A 266 22.64 28.98 -6.98
N PRO A 267 23.91 28.81 -7.41
CA PRO A 267 24.56 27.54 -7.73
C PRO A 267 24.87 26.68 -6.50
N GLU A 268 24.98 25.37 -6.69
CA GLU A 268 25.44 24.38 -5.70
C GLU A 268 26.60 23.57 -6.30
N ARG A 269 27.55 23.11 -5.48
CA ARG A 269 28.80 22.49 -5.97
C ARG A 269 28.56 21.25 -6.85
N ASN A 270 27.53 20.47 -6.55
CA ASN A 270 27.22 19.23 -7.26
C ASN A 270 26.06 19.39 -8.26
N SER A 271 25.77 20.61 -8.71
CA SER A 271 24.73 20.91 -9.70
C SER A 271 25.33 21.44 -10.99
N ILE A 272 24.63 21.24 -12.10
CA ILE A 272 24.91 21.95 -13.36
C ILE A 272 23.96 23.13 -13.41
N VAL A 273 24.51 24.33 -13.60
CA VAL A 273 23.79 25.60 -13.43
C VAL A 273 24.01 26.47 -14.66
N SER A 274 22.96 27.14 -15.12
CA SER A 274 23.11 28.23 -16.10
C SER A 274 23.90 29.40 -15.50
N LYS A 275 24.29 30.38 -16.33
CA LYS A 275 25.03 31.59 -15.87
C LYS A 275 24.34 32.38 -14.74
N SER A 276 23.05 32.14 -14.52
CA SER A 276 22.24 32.72 -13.45
C SER A 276 21.06 31.80 -13.16
N CYS A 277 20.49 31.90 -11.96
CA CYS A 277 19.36 31.10 -11.52
C CYS A 277 18.06 31.88 -11.62
N THR A 278 17.07 31.33 -12.31
CA THR A 278 15.74 31.92 -12.41
C THR A 278 14.77 31.13 -11.54
N GLY A 279 13.86 31.81 -10.85
CA GLY A 279 12.91 31.17 -9.96
C GLY A 279 11.78 32.08 -9.52
N LEU A 280 10.98 31.57 -8.59
CA LEU A 280 9.89 32.29 -7.94
C LEU A 280 10.10 32.37 -6.44
N VAL A 281 9.68 33.49 -5.84
CA VAL A 281 9.66 33.71 -4.40
C VAL A 281 8.27 33.34 -3.89
N LEU A 282 8.24 32.57 -2.82
CA LEU A 282 7.03 32.07 -2.18
C LEU A 282 6.66 32.95 -0.99
N ALA A 283 5.36 33.13 -0.80
CA ALA A 283 4.74 33.69 0.41
C ALA A 283 3.81 32.65 1.02
N ASP A 284 3.61 32.70 2.33
CA ASP A 284 2.63 31.84 2.99
C ASP A 284 1.20 32.18 2.49
N SER A 285 0.39 31.16 2.21
CA SER A 285 -0.97 31.35 1.68
C SER A 285 -1.97 31.82 2.73
N VAL A 286 -1.64 31.73 4.03
CA VAL A 286 -2.48 32.14 5.16
C VAL A 286 -1.61 32.91 6.15
N GLU A 287 -2.04 34.09 6.61
CA GLU A 287 -1.34 34.79 7.69
C GLU A 287 -1.35 33.93 8.96
N PRO A 288 -0.20 33.76 9.65
CA PRO A 288 -0.15 32.98 10.87
C PRO A 288 -1.07 33.60 11.93
N SER A 289 -2.01 32.80 12.43
CA SER A 289 -2.88 33.18 13.55
C SER A 289 -2.04 33.68 14.74
N PRO A 290 -2.55 34.61 15.57
CA PRO A 290 -1.80 35.13 16.72
C PRO A 290 -1.31 34.06 17.70
N MET A 291 -1.89 32.85 17.69
CA MET A 291 -1.42 31.68 18.46
C MET A 291 -0.12 31.05 17.92
N THR A 292 0.12 31.01 16.61
CA THR A 292 1.39 30.47 16.04
C THR A 292 2.57 31.43 16.22
N ARG A 293 2.32 32.70 16.58
CA ARG A 293 3.39 33.64 16.98
C ARG A 293 4.09 33.27 18.29
N ARG A 294 3.50 32.39 19.11
CA ARG A 294 4.06 31.92 20.40
C ARG A 294 4.95 30.67 20.28
N GLN A 295 5.04 30.04 19.10
CA GLN A 295 5.95 28.91 18.86
C GLN A 295 7.43 29.37 18.80
N SER A 296 8.35 28.44 19.05
CA SER A 296 9.79 28.71 19.05
C SER A 296 10.25 29.27 17.68
N ARG A 297 11.34 30.04 17.63
CA ARG A 297 11.91 30.54 16.35
C ARG A 297 12.21 29.40 15.37
N GLN A 298 12.56 28.23 15.89
CA GLN A 298 13.00 27.06 15.11
C GLN A 298 11.82 26.29 14.48
N GLU A 299 10.67 26.19 15.15
CA GLU A 299 9.44 25.61 14.57
C GLU A 299 8.83 26.54 13.50
N ARG A 300 8.96 27.87 13.66
CA ARG A 300 8.47 28.84 12.67
C ARG A 300 9.23 28.77 11.34
N ASP A 301 10.55 28.55 11.37
CA ASP A 301 11.37 28.46 10.16
C ASP A 301 11.12 27.18 9.34
N LEU A 302 10.72 26.07 9.99
CA LEU A 302 10.30 24.83 9.31
C LEU A 302 8.93 24.98 8.60
N HIS A 303 8.02 25.78 9.17
CA HIS A 303 6.65 25.93 8.66
C HIS A 303 6.40 27.14 7.76
N GLN A 304 7.35 28.06 7.59
CA GLN A 304 7.23 29.18 6.66
C GLN A 304 7.76 28.85 5.26
N LEU A 305 6.93 29.07 4.24
CA LEU A 305 7.34 29.16 2.83
C LEU A 305 7.73 30.58 2.47
N SER A 306 7.33 31.56 3.27
CA SER A 306 7.62 32.97 3.02
C SER A 306 9.11 33.24 2.82
N GLY A 307 9.47 33.86 1.69
CA GLY A 307 10.83 34.18 1.30
C GLY A 307 11.65 32.99 0.80
N LYS A 308 11.12 31.76 0.79
CA LYS A 308 11.76 30.62 0.10
C LYS A 308 11.54 30.72 -1.41
N GLN A 309 12.40 30.09 -2.18
CA GLN A 309 12.43 30.20 -3.63
C GLN A 309 12.33 28.84 -4.33
N TRP A 310 11.56 28.76 -5.40
CA TRP A 310 11.53 27.60 -6.29
C TRP A 310 12.27 27.94 -7.59
N VAL A 311 13.39 27.26 -7.83
CA VAL A 311 14.24 27.48 -9.01
C VAL A 311 13.69 26.72 -10.22
N LEU A 312 13.78 27.31 -11.41
CA LEU A 312 13.38 26.68 -12.67
C LEU A 312 14.30 25.49 -12.99
N GLY A 313 13.71 24.40 -13.50
CA GLY A 313 14.43 23.20 -13.92
C GLY A 313 15.42 23.45 -15.07
N SER A 314 15.18 24.48 -15.88
CA SER A 314 16.10 24.92 -16.94
C SER A 314 17.29 25.73 -16.42
N SER A 315 17.20 26.28 -15.20
CA SER A 315 18.29 27.04 -14.57
C SER A 315 19.28 26.16 -13.83
N GLN A 316 18.83 25.01 -13.32
CA GLN A 316 19.64 24.10 -12.53
C GLN A 316 19.17 22.65 -12.72
N SER A 317 20.13 21.78 -13.03
CA SER A 317 19.96 20.33 -12.87
C SER A 317 20.80 19.82 -11.70
N VAL A 318 20.26 18.79 -11.05
CA VAL A 318 20.78 18.21 -9.81
C VAL A 318 20.93 16.69 -9.98
N PRO A 319 21.80 16.03 -9.19
CA PRO A 319 21.92 14.58 -9.24
C PRO A 319 20.58 13.90 -8.94
N GLY A 320 20.27 12.88 -9.72
CA GLY A 320 19.04 12.10 -9.63
C GLY A 320 19.26 10.64 -10.00
N GLY A 321 18.20 9.85 -9.94
CA GLY A 321 18.24 8.41 -10.25
C GLY A 321 19.10 7.58 -9.29
N TYR A 322 19.11 6.27 -9.49
CA TYR A 322 19.91 5.31 -8.72
C TYR A 322 20.04 3.96 -9.43
N GLY A 323 21.10 3.22 -9.08
CA GLY A 323 21.40 1.92 -9.68
C GLY A 323 21.87 2.02 -11.13
N ALA A 324 21.77 0.93 -11.88
CA ALA A 324 22.24 0.83 -13.27
C ALA A 324 21.58 1.84 -14.23
N LEU A 325 20.35 2.26 -13.96
CA LEU A 325 19.61 3.24 -14.76
C LEU A 325 19.95 4.69 -14.41
N GLN A 326 20.73 4.96 -13.36
CA GLN A 326 21.08 6.33 -12.96
C GLN A 326 21.67 7.16 -14.12
N PHE A 327 22.48 6.53 -14.97
CA PHE A 327 23.15 7.18 -16.10
C PHE A 327 22.43 6.95 -17.43
N LEU A 328 21.17 6.51 -17.39
CA LEU A 328 20.37 6.35 -18.60
C LEU A 328 20.29 7.69 -19.35
N PRO A 329 20.58 7.73 -20.68
CA PRO A 329 20.51 8.96 -21.44
C PRO A 329 19.14 9.65 -21.32
N SER A 330 19.15 10.96 -21.10
CA SER A 330 17.93 11.75 -20.98
C SER A 330 17.33 12.00 -22.36
N SER A 331 16.04 11.70 -22.54
CA SER A 331 15.31 12.14 -23.74
C SER A 331 14.90 13.61 -23.66
N LEU A 332 15.00 14.24 -22.48
CA LEU A 332 14.75 15.67 -22.28
C LEU A 332 16.01 16.54 -22.40
N GLY A 333 17.16 15.96 -22.75
CA GLY A 333 18.40 16.69 -23.01
C GLY A 333 19.23 17.05 -21.77
N PHE A 334 19.00 16.41 -20.64
CA PHE A 334 19.82 16.57 -19.44
C PHE A 334 21.04 15.65 -19.45
N ASP A 335 22.10 16.07 -18.76
CA ASP A 335 23.30 15.25 -18.60
C ASP A 335 23.00 13.93 -17.86
N PRO A 336 23.65 12.81 -18.23
CA PRO A 336 23.46 11.53 -17.54
C PRO A 336 23.67 11.63 -16.03
N GLY A 337 22.76 11.07 -15.24
CA GLY A 337 22.79 11.17 -13.78
C GLY A 337 22.16 12.45 -13.21
N TYR A 338 21.73 13.39 -14.05
CA TYR A 338 21.11 14.65 -13.63
C TYR A 338 19.65 14.77 -14.06
N GLU A 339 18.87 15.43 -13.22
CA GLU A 339 17.47 15.80 -13.48
C GLU A 339 17.26 17.30 -13.23
N PRO A 340 16.28 17.94 -13.88
CA PRO A 340 15.89 19.31 -13.54
C PRO A 340 15.52 19.42 -12.07
N THR A 341 15.89 20.51 -11.41
CA THR A 341 15.44 20.79 -10.04
C THR A 341 13.91 20.94 -9.98
N GLY A 342 13.27 20.42 -8.93
CA GLY A 342 11.81 20.45 -8.77
C GLY A 342 11.34 19.89 -7.43
N ARG A 343 10.09 19.41 -7.36
CA ARG A 343 9.45 18.86 -6.14
C ARG A 343 8.61 17.60 -6.40
N HIS A 344 8.34 16.85 -5.34
CA HIS A 344 7.36 15.72 -5.32
C HIS A 344 6.14 16.06 -4.45
N PRO A 345 5.30 17.03 -4.84
CA PRO A 345 4.16 17.40 -4.01
C PRO A 345 3.11 16.30 -3.86
N PHE A 346 3.09 15.34 -4.78
CA PHE A 346 2.07 14.29 -4.91
C PHE A 346 2.67 12.88 -4.81
N GLY A 347 3.81 12.76 -4.14
CA GLY A 347 4.58 11.52 -4.07
C GLY A 347 5.50 11.30 -5.25
N ALA A 348 6.09 10.10 -5.32
CA ALA A 348 7.19 9.78 -6.22
C ALA A 348 6.77 9.31 -7.64
N ALA A 349 5.47 9.29 -7.96
CA ALA A 349 5.01 8.89 -9.29
C ALA A 349 5.58 9.81 -10.39
N PHE A 350 5.71 11.10 -10.08
CA PHE A 350 6.26 12.10 -10.99
C PHE A 350 6.80 13.30 -10.21
N LYS A 351 7.68 14.05 -10.86
CA LYS A 351 8.27 15.28 -10.35
C LYS A 351 7.64 16.50 -10.98
N GLN A 352 7.15 17.44 -10.16
CA GLN A 352 6.72 18.74 -10.66
C GLN A 352 7.93 19.65 -10.84
N VAL A 353 8.08 20.18 -12.06
CA VAL A 353 9.20 21.05 -12.44
C VAL A 353 8.65 22.34 -13.03
N LEU A 354 9.18 23.48 -12.60
CA LEU A 354 8.93 24.77 -13.24
C LEU A 354 9.78 24.86 -14.50
N THR A 355 9.12 25.09 -15.63
CA THR A 355 9.77 24.97 -16.96
C THR A 355 10.15 26.33 -17.52
N GLN A 356 9.24 27.29 -17.47
CA GLN A 356 9.38 28.58 -18.13
C GLN A 356 8.62 29.68 -17.39
N ILE A 357 9.18 30.89 -17.39
CA ILE A 357 8.48 32.12 -17.02
C ILE A 357 8.23 32.92 -18.30
N ASP A 358 6.99 33.36 -18.49
CA ASP A 358 6.55 34.18 -19.61
C ASP A 358 5.70 35.33 -19.06
N GLY A 359 6.23 36.55 -19.11
CA GLY A 359 5.63 37.72 -18.47
C GLY A 359 5.44 37.52 -16.96
N GLN A 360 4.18 37.55 -16.51
CA GLN A 360 3.79 37.32 -15.11
C GLN A 360 3.24 35.91 -14.87
N THR A 361 3.57 34.95 -15.73
CA THR A 361 3.08 33.57 -15.62
C THR A 361 4.24 32.60 -15.61
N VAL A 362 4.21 31.60 -14.73
CA VAL A 362 5.14 30.47 -14.72
C VAL A 362 4.42 29.19 -15.13
N SER A 363 5.02 28.44 -16.04
CA SER A 363 4.54 27.13 -16.47
C SER A 363 5.25 26.01 -15.71
N SER A 364 4.54 24.90 -15.52
CA SER A 364 5.08 23.68 -14.93
C SER A 364 4.81 22.45 -15.79
N ALA A 365 5.60 21.41 -15.57
CA ALA A 365 5.42 20.09 -16.18
C ALA A 365 5.54 19.00 -15.11
N LEU A 366 4.87 17.87 -15.34
CA LEU A 366 5.17 16.63 -14.64
C LEU A 366 6.25 15.90 -15.43
N VAL A 367 7.34 15.58 -14.76
CA VAL A 367 8.49 14.88 -15.33
C VAL A 367 8.57 13.50 -14.70
N PHE A 368 8.80 12.50 -15.54
CA PHE A 368 8.81 11.10 -15.16
C PHE A 368 10.20 10.48 -15.38
N ARG A 369 10.37 9.31 -14.79
CA ARG A 369 11.58 8.49 -14.86
C ARG A 369 11.26 7.11 -15.40
N ILE A 370 12.31 6.36 -15.68
CA ILE A 370 12.24 4.98 -16.12
C ILE A 370 12.78 4.09 -15.01
N CYS A 371 12.04 3.07 -14.61
CA CYS A 371 12.48 2.13 -13.60
C CYS A 371 12.41 0.69 -14.10
N ALA A 372 13.34 -0.14 -13.63
CA ALA A 372 13.33 -1.57 -13.82
C ALA A 372 14.06 -2.22 -12.65
N ARG A 373 13.38 -3.17 -11.97
CA ARG A 373 13.85 -3.76 -10.71
C ARG A 373 14.15 -2.64 -9.69
N GLU A 374 15.25 -2.76 -8.94
CA GLU A 374 15.70 -1.80 -7.92
C GLU A 374 16.49 -0.63 -8.48
N SER A 375 16.25 -0.24 -9.72
CA SER A 375 16.97 0.85 -10.36
C SER A 375 16.01 1.78 -11.07
N CYS A 376 16.32 3.08 -11.04
CA CYS A 376 15.57 4.11 -11.73
C CYS A 376 16.51 5.15 -12.33
N SER A 377 16.13 5.67 -13.49
CA SER A 377 16.74 6.87 -14.04
C SER A 377 16.41 8.10 -13.18
N PRO A 378 17.10 9.23 -13.39
CA PRO A 378 16.61 10.52 -12.93
C PRO A 378 15.23 10.84 -13.55
N TYR A 379 14.50 11.79 -12.97
CA TYR A 379 13.28 12.36 -13.55
C TYR A 379 13.64 13.28 -14.72
N ASN A 380 14.01 12.66 -15.84
CA ASN A 380 14.50 13.36 -17.03
C ASN A 380 14.15 12.62 -18.34
N GLN A 381 13.15 11.73 -18.30
CA GLN A 381 12.88 10.80 -19.41
C GLN A 381 11.72 11.26 -20.28
N PHE A 382 10.59 11.64 -19.67
CA PHE A 382 9.47 12.20 -20.41
C PHE A 382 8.75 13.23 -19.54
N SER A 383 8.11 14.18 -20.20
CA SER A 383 7.37 15.25 -19.53
C SER A 383 6.03 15.48 -20.19
N VAL A 384 5.03 15.79 -19.37
CA VAL A 384 3.72 16.29 -19.81
C VAL A 384 3.51 17.70 -19.24
N PRO A 385 2.93 18.63 -20.01
CA PRO A 385 2.57 19.95 -19.47
C PRO A 385 1.57 19.78 -18.33
N PHE A 386 1.70 20.61 -17.29
CA PHE A 386 0.84 20.50 -16.11
C PHE A 386 0.04 21.79 -15.89
N LEU A 387 0.51 22.69 -15.02
CA LEU A 387 -0.23 23.89 -14.66
C LEU A 387 0.54 25.16 -15.00
N ARG A 388 -0.20 26.24 -15.24
CA ARG A 388 0.32 27.61 -15.40
C ARG A 388 -0.18 28.46 -14.25
N TYR A 389 0.74 29.18 -13.63
CA TYR A 389 0.49 29.96 -12.44
C TYR A 389 0.81 31.42 -12.71
N PRO A 390 -0.19 32.32 -12.70
CA PRO A 390 0.06 33.75 -12.65
C PRO A 390 0.77 34.13 -11.34
N VAL A 391 1.56 35.21 -11.35
CA VAL A 391 2.03 35.86 -10.10
C VAL A 391 0.82 36.15 -9.21
N GLY A 392 0.95 35.90 -7.91
CA GLY A 392 -0.12 36.05 -6.93
C GLY A 392 -1.04 34.84 -6.77
N SER A 393 -0.94 33.83 -7.65
CA SER A 393 -1.70 32.57 -7.50
C SER A 393 -1.06 31.62 -6.48
N SER A 394 -1.84 30.64 -6.03
CA SER A 394 -1.32 29.57 -5.16
C SER A 394 -0.68 28.46 -5.99
N ILE A 395 0.49 28.00 -5.55
CA ILE A 395 1.21 26.85 -6.08
C ILE A 395 1.33 25.78 -5.00
N VAL A 396 1.14 24.53 -5.42
CA VAL A 396 1.32 23.37 -4.54
C VAL A 396 2.82 23.04 -4.43
N VAL A 397 3.35 23.09 -3.21
CA VAL A 397 4.77 22.83 -2.90
C VAL A 397 4.99 21.46 -2.27
N GLY A 398 3.97 20.93 -1.57
CA GLY A 398 4.04 19.66 -0.84
C GLY A 398 4.80 19.75 0.48
N ALA A 399 4.82 18.64 1.23
CA ALA A 399 5.48 18.57 2.54
C ALA A 399 6.96 18.99 2.47
N ASP A 400 7.43 19.70 3.50
CA ASP A 400 8.80 20.23 3.60
C ASP A 400 9.69 19.38 4.52
N SER A 401 9.40 18.08 4.59
CA SER A 401 10.14 17.16 5.43
C SER A 401 11.52 16.87 4.81
N GLU A 402 12.58 17.20 5.55
CA GLU A 402 13.99 16.90 5.25
C GLU A 402 14.33 15.38 5.24
N ASN A 403 13.33 14.49 5.28
CA ASN A 403 13.56 13.05 5.24
C ASN A 403 13.81 12.58 3.81
N SER A 404 15.08 12.61 3.39
CA SER A 404 15.60 11.89 2.21
C SER A 404 15.60 10.36 2.39
N GLY A 405 14.55 9.79 3.00
CA GLY A 405 14.45 8.37 3.36
C GLY A 405 13.10 7.70 3.08
N ASP A 406 12.00 8.46 2.95
CA ASP A 406 10.65 7.86 2.77
C ASP A 406 10.24 7.62 1.32
N SER A 407 11.16 7.77 0.35
CA SER A 407 10.86 7.55 -1.07
C SER A 407 11.48 6.25 -1.64
N SER A 408 12.07 5.41 -0.80
CA SER A 408 12.56 4.08 -1.17
C SER A 408 11.99 3.01 -0.26
N SER A 409 10.67 2.81 -0.32
CA SER A 409 10.07 1.54 0.10
C SER A 409 9.77 0.70 -1.14
N LEU A 410 10.65 -0.28 -1.41
CA LEU A 410 10.16 -1.61 -1.77
C LEU A 410 9.20 -2.11 -0.66
N PRO A 411 8.23 -2.96 -0.99
CA PRO A 411 6.95 -3.00 -0.31
C PRO A 411 7.10 -3.30 1.19
N VAL A 412 6.80 -2.30 2.00
CA VAL A 412 6.08 -2.57 3.24
C VAL A 412 4.61 -2.48 2.83
N LEU A 413 3.93 -3.62 2.91
CA LEU A 413 2.47 -3.69 2.80
C LEU A 413 1.89 -2.55 3.63
N PRO A 414 0.96 -1.74 3.11
CA PRO A 414 0.17 -0.89 3.98
C PRO A 414 -0.50 -1.83 4.99
N LEU A 415 -0.09 -1.76 6.26
CA LEU A 415 -0.98 -2.19 7.33
C LEU A 415 -2.23 -1.35 7.12
N ALA A 416 -3.31 -2.00 6.67
CA ALA A 416 -4.62 -1.43 6.77
C ALA A 416 -4.83 -1.16 8.26
N THR A 417 -4.62 0.09 8.67
CA THR A 417 -5.21 0.66 9.88
C THR A 417 -6.71 0.72 9.63
N SER A 418 -7.34 -0.45 9.66
CA SER A 418 -8.74 -0.54 10.00
C SER A 418 -8.81 -0.22 11.48
N SER A 419 -9.38 0.94 11.78
CA SER A 419 -9.92 1.27 13.07
C SER A 419 -10.97 0.21 13.43
N TYR A 420 -10.54 -0.89 14.04
CA TYR A 420 -11.43 -1.72 14.82
C TYR A 420 -11.72 -0.94 16.10
N GLU A 421 -12.91 -0.36 16.16
CA GLU A 421 -13.49 0.02 17.44
C GLU A 421 -13.37 -1.17 18.42
N ASN A 422 -12.98 -0.84 19.64
CA ASN A 422 -12.78 -1.72 20.77
C ASN A 422 -13.81 -2.87 20.85
N VAL A 423 -13.48 -4.02 20.29
CA VAL A 423 -13.92 -5.30 20.84
C VAL A 423 -12.71 -5.88 21.52
N ASN A 424 -12.70 -5.77 22.85
CA ASN A 424 -11.74 -6.42 23.72
C ASN A 424 -12.13 -7.91 23.80
N PRO A 425 -11.46 -8.86 23.12
CA PRO A 425 -11.78 -10.27 23.26
C PRO A 425 -10.96 -10.78 24.44
N GLY A 426 -11.63 -11.05 25.55
CA GLY A 426 -11.02 -11.57 26.76
C GLY A 426 -10.10 -12.75 26.46
N ARG A 427 -8.84 -12.67 26.90
CA ARG A 427 -7.99 -13.86 26.95
C ARG A 427 -8.52 -14.77 28.05
N CYS A 428 -8.87 -15.99 27.62
CA CYS A 428 -9.50 -17.08 28.38
C CYS A 428 -11.02 -17.01 28.60
N THR A 429 -11.77 -16.25 27.80
CA THR A 429 -13.22 -16.46 27.67
C THR A 429 -13.53 -17.02 26.28
N GLY A 430 -13.51 -18.34 26.14
CA GLY A 430 -13.83 -19.01 24.87
C GLY A 430 -13.44 -20.50 24.84
N GLU A 431 -14.02 -21.22 23.90
CA GLU A 431 -13.72 -22.63 23.66
C GLU A 431 -12.29 -22.83 23.14
N SER A 432 -11.57 -23.81 23.67
CA SER A 432 -10.21 -24.16 23.25
C SER A 432 -10.10 -25.64 22.87
N VAL A 433 -9.27 -25.96 21.86
CA VAL A 433 -8.98 -27.35 21.48
C VAL A 433 -7.47 -27.55 21.46
N GLY A 434 -6.96 -28.44 22.34
CA GLY A 434 -5.52 -28.71 22.52
C GLY A 434 -4.67 -27.46 22.80
N GLY A 435 -5.18 -26.53 23.62
CA GLY A 435 -4.46 -25.32 24.02
C GLY A 435 -4.51 -24.16 23.02
N ILE A 436 -5.23 -24.32 21.90
CA ILE A 436 -5.45 -23.24 20.91
C ILE A 436 -6.84 -22.63 21.12
N SER A 437 -6.88 -21.30 21.23
CA SER A 437 -8.12 -20.51 21.32
C SER A 437 -8.82 -20.51 19.97
N VAL A 438 -10.03 -21.08 19.90
CA VAL A 438 -10.78 -21.18 18.63
C VAL A 438 -11.13 -19.79 18.11
N SER A 439 -11.58 -18.87 18.98
CA SER A 439 -11.94 -17.50 18.57
C SER A 439 -10.75 -16.72 18.04
N THR A 440 -9.61 -16.77 18.73
CA THR A 440 -8.37 -16.09 18.29
C THR A 440 -7.85 -16.67 16.98
N LEU A 441 -7.94 -17.99 16.79
CA LEU A 441 -7.54 -18.64 15.54
C LEU A 441 -8.47 -18.28 14.38
N THR A 442 -9.78 -18.28 14.63
CA THR A 442 -10.77 -17.84 13.66
C THR A 442 -10.53 -16.39 13.21
N SER A 443 -10.30 -15.48 14.15
CA SER A 443 -9.95 -14.08 13.85
C SER A 443 -8.64 -13.95 13.09
N ALA A 444 -7.62 -14.75 13.43
CA ALA A 444 -6.32 -14.72 12.77
C ALA A 444 -6.38 -15.22 11.31
N ILE A 445 -7.16 -16.27 11.04
CA ILE A 445 -7.42 -16.79 9.68
C ILE A 445 -8.21 -15.77 8.88
N ALA A 446 -9.27 -15.20 9.47
CA ALA A 446 -10.06 -14.16 8.82
C ALA A 446 -9.18 -12.97 8.39
N ALA A 447 -8.26 -12.50 9.23
CA ALA A 447 -7.40 -11.36 8.92
C ALA A 447 -6.52 -11.52 7.65
N VAL A 448 -6.30 -12.76 7.17
CA VAL A 448 -5.49 -13.00 5.98
C VAL A 448 -6.24 -12.65 4.69
N ASP A 449 -7.46 -13.16 4.49
CA ASP A 449 -8.24 -13.00 3.23
C ASP A 449 -9.72 -12.64 3.47
N SER A 450 -10.00 -11.86 4.52
CA SER A 450 -11.33 -11.26 4.72
C SER A 450 -11.47 -9.90 4.04
N GLU A 451 -12.71 -9.59 3.65
CA GLU A 451 -13.19 -8.23 3.44
C GLU A 451 -14.19 -7.94 4.58
N PRO A 452 -13.71 -7.64 5.80
CA PRO A 452 -14.55 -7.65 7.00
C PRO A 452 -15.64 -6.57 7.01
N SER A 453 -15.53 -5.56 6.14
CA SER A 453 -16.57 -4.54 5.91
C SER A 453 -17.58 -4.90 4.81
N GLU A 454 -17.37 -6.02 4.09
CA GLU A 454 -18.15 -6.38 2.89
C GLU A 454 -18.76 -7.79 3.04
N PRO A 455 -19.86 -7.95 3.81
CA PRO A 455 -20.55 -9.23 3.98
C PRO A 455 -21.15 -9.78 2.68
N THR A 456 -21.24 -8.94 1.66
CA THR A 456 -21.71 -9.30 0.32
C THR A 456 -20.59 -9.62 -0.66
N SER A 457 -19.35 -9.72 -0.18
CA SER A 457 -18.21 -10.02 -1.05
C SER A 457 -18.35 -11.41 -1.71
N VAL A 458 -17.94 -11.49 -2.97
CA VAL A 458 -17.98 -12.71 -3.78
C VAL A 458 -16.64 -12.87 -4.45
N GLY A 459 -15.89 -13.88 -4.00
CA GLY A 459 -14.55 -14.15 -4.52
C GLY A 459 -14.51 -15.25 -5.59
N LEU A 460 -13.34 -15.88 -5.64
CA LEU A 460 -12.91 -16.82 -6.67
C LEU A 460 -13.88 -18.01 -6.82
N PHE A 461 -13.99 -18.51 -8.05
CA PHE A 461 -14.65 -19.77 -8.36
C PHE A 461 -13.63 -20.92 -8.26
N VAL A 462 -13.91 -21.92 -7.46
CA VAL A 462 -12.99 -23.02 -7.14
C VAL A 462 -13.66 -24.35 -7.45
N CYS A 463 -12.91 -25.25 -8.08
CA CYS A 463 -13.34 -26.62 -8.34
C CYS A 463 -12.31 -27.61 -7.76
N HIS A 464 -12.79 -28.64 -7.09
CA HIS A 464 -11.97 -29.76 -6.58
C HIS A 464 -12.77 -31.06 -6.70
N ASP A 465 -12.19 -32.08 -7.34
CA ASP A 465 -12.80 -33.41 -7.54
C ASP A 465 -14.24 -33.37 -8.10
N GLY A 466 -14.50 -32.46 -9.04
CA GLY A 466 -15.82 -32.28 -9.66
C GLY A 466 -16.84 -31.52 -8.81
N GLN A 467 -16.46 -31.07 -7.61
CA GLN A 467 -17.27 -30.18 -6.78
C GLN A 467 -16.80 -28.73 -6.90
N CYS A 468 -17.63 -27.91 -7.52
CA CYS A 468 -17.36 -26.50 -7.78
C CYS A 468 -18.16 -25.57 -6.86
N GLY A 469 -17.62 -24.39 -6.58
CA GLY A 469 -18.27 -23.35 -5.79
C GLY A 469 -17.51 -22.03 -5.84
N ARG A 470 -18.08 -20.95 -5.31
CA ARG A 470 -17.43 -19.64 -5.11
C ARG A 470 -17.05 -19.40 -3.66
N LEU A 471 -16.02 -18.57 -3.43
CA LEU A 471 -15.73 -17.97 -2.13
C LEU A 471 -16.81 -16.93 -1.81
N LEU A 472 -17.44 -17.02 -0.63
CA LEU A 472 -18.60 -16.22 -0.26
C LEU A 472 -18.38 -15.43 1.04
N GLY A 473 -18.87 -14.19 1.02
CA GLY A 473 -19.04 -13.35 2.20
C GLY A 473 -17.74 -12.71 2.71
N GLN A 474 -17.84 -12.04 3.86
CA GLN A 474 -16.74 -11.28 4.47
C GLN A 474 -15.51 -12.13 4.79
N TYR A 475 -15.68 -13.46 4.87
CA TYR A 475 -14.60 -14.43 5.16
C TYR A 475 -14.19 -15.28 3.96
N GLN A 476 -14.73 -15.01 2.77
CA GLN A 476 -14.39 -15.74 1.54
C GLN A 476 -14.52 -17.27 1.70
N LEU A 477 -15.59 -17.74 2.35
CA LEU A 477 -15.79 -19.16 2.64
C LEU A 477 -16.20 -19.92 1.36
N PRO A 478 -15.53 -21.02 0.96
CA PRO A 478 -15.86 -21.73 -0.27
C PRO A 478 -17.22 -22.43 -0.15
N SER A 479 -18.14 -22.11 -1.05
CA SER A 479 -19.50 -22.68 -1.08
C SER A 479 -19.59 -24.17 -1.39
N ASN A 480 -18.51 -24.79 -1.85
CA ASN A 480 -18.41 -26.23 -2.02
C ASN A 480 -17.88 -26.96 -0.78
N THR A 481 -17.62 -26.27 0.33
CA THR A 481 -17.27 -26.93 1.59
C THR A 481 -18.52 -27.45 2.30
N GLU A 482 -18.40 -28.61 2.93
CA GLU A 482 -19.51 -29.27 3.65
C GLU A 482 -20.15 -28.38 4.71
N SER A 483 -19.35 -27.58 5.42
CA SER A 483 -19.83 -26.65 6.46
C SER A 483 -20.69 -25.53 5.87
N VAL A 484 -20.26 -24.94 4.75
CA VAL A 484 -21.03 -23.90 4.04
C VAL A 484 -22.27 -24.51 3.36
N GLN A 485 -22.13 -25.66 2.71
CA GLN A 485 -23.26 -26.37 2.10
C GLN A 485 -24.34 -26.72 3.11
N SER A 486 -23.96 -27.27 4.27
CA SER A 486 -24.90 -27.64 5.32
C SER A 486 -25.64 -26.42 5.88
N ALA A 487 -24.93 -25.32 6.11
CA ALA A 487 -25.51 -24.08 6.63
C ALA A 487 -26.51 -23.45 5.65
N ILE A 488 -26.22 -23.45 4.35
CA ILE A 488 -27.07 -22.85 3.34
C ILE A 488 -28.24 -23.77 2.95
N THR A 489 -28.03 -25.08 2.81
CA THR A 489 -29.11 -26.03 2.48
C THR A 489 -30.17 -26.13 3.59
N ALA A 490 -29.84 -25.76 4.82
CA ALA A 490 -30.81 -25.63 5.91
C ALA A 490 -31.87 -24.54 5.66
N LYS A 491 -31.65 -23.62 4.71
CA LYS A 491 -32.60 -22.58 4.33
C LYS A 491 -33.49 -23.02 3.16
N PRO A 492 -34.78 -22.62 3.15
CA PRO A 492 -35.66 -22.84 2.00
C PRO A 492 -35.04 -22.26 0.72
N GLY A 493 -34.88 -23.08 -0.32
CA GLY A 493 -34.28 -22.69 -1.60
C GLY A 493 -32.73 -22.64 -1.64
N GLY A 494 -32.06 -22.88 -0.50
CA GLY A 494 -30.60 -22.80 -0.43
C GLY A 494 -29.88 -23.87 -1.26
N LYS A 495 -30.48 -25.05 -1.43
CA LYS A 495 -29.93 -26.12 -2.28
C LYS A 495 -29.84 -25.69 -3.75
N ASP A 496 -30.97 -25.25 -4.32
CA ASP A 496 -31.03 -24.78 -5.71
C ASP A 496 -30.10 -23.58 -5.94
N TRP A 497 -29.99 -22.70 -4.94
CA TRP A 497 -29.04 -21.59 -4.97
C TRP A 497 -27.60 -22.07 -5.02
N LEU A 498 -27.19 -23.03 -4.17
CA LEU A 498 -25.86 -23.62 -4.22
C LEU A 498 -25.57 -24.34 -5.54
N GLU A 499 -26.54 -25.03 -6.13
CA GLU A 499 -26.38 -25.66 -7.45
C GLU A 499 -26.10 -24.63 -8.54
N ALA A 500 -26.77 -23.46 -8.50
CA ALA A 500 -26.48 -22.36 -9.41
C ALA A 500 -25.08 -21.75 -9.16
N ILE A 501 -24.65 -21.60 -7.91
CA ILE A 501 -23.29 -21.15 -7.58
C ILE A 501 -22.24 -22.16 -8.08
N ALA A 502 -22.50 -23.46 -7.91
CA ALA A 502 -21.64 -24.53 -8.37
C ALA A 502 -21.53 -24.58 -9.90
N SER A 503 -22.53 -24.08 -10.64
CA SER A 503 -22.46 -23.90 -12.09
C SER A 503 -21.71 -22.63 -12.52
N GLY A 504 -21.10 -21.89 -11.59
CA GLY A 504 -20.36 -20.67 -11.86
C GLY A 504 -21.17 -19.37 -11.77
N LYS A 505 -22.47 -19.41 -11.41
CA LYS A 505 -23.27 -18.17 -11.22
C LYS A 505 -22.60 -17.26 -10.17
N LYS A 506 -22.46 -15.97 -10.49
CA LYS A 506 -22.08 -14.95 -9.49
C LYS A 506 -23.35 -14.48 -8.76
N PRO A 507 -23.49 -14.69 -7.45
CA PRO A 507 -24.66 -14.26 -6.70
C PRO A 507 -24.73 -12.74 -6.62
N LYS A 508 -25.95 -12.21 -6.60
CA LYS A 508 -26.16 -10.78 -6.28
C LYS A 508 -26.02 -10.56 -4.77
N PRO A 509 -25.63 -9.35 -4.32
CA PRO A 509 -25.53 -9.02 -2.90
C PRO A 509 -26.77 -9.40 -2.07
N ALA A 510 -27.97 -9.13 -2.60
CA ALA A 510 -29.23 -9.47 -1.93
C ALA A 510 -29.47 -10.99 -1.82
N GLU A 511 -29.10 -11.77 -2.83
CA GLU A 511 -29.19 -13.24 -2.79
C GLU A 511 -28.21 -13.79 -1.75
N LEU A 512 -26.99 -13.25 -1.70
CA LEU A 512 -25.97 -13.67 -0.74
C LEU A 512 -26.42 -13.40 0.71
N LEU A 513 -26.97 -12.22 1.01
CA LEU A 513 -27.51 -11.93 2.34
C LEU A 513 -28.71 -12.81 2.71
N GLN A 514 -29.54 -13.19 1.74
CA GLN A 514 -30.67 -14.09 1.95
C GLN A 514 -30.19 -15.49 2.39
N TYR A 515 -29.26 -16.08 1.65
CA TYR A 515 -28.84 -17.47 1.87
C TYR A 515 -27.67 -17.59 2.86
N PHE A 516 -26.77 -16.63 2.92
CA PHE A 516 -25.56 -16.67 3.74
C PHE A 516 -25.26 -15.32 4.41
N PRO A 517 -26.08 -14.86 5.38
CA PRO A 517 -25.94 -13.58 6.08
C PRO A 517 -24.70 -13.55 7.01
N PRO A 518 -24.23 -12.36 7.41
CA PRO A 518 -22.99 -12.18 8.18
C PRO A 518 -22.89 -13.05 9.44
N GLU A 519 -24.00 -13.22 10.16
CA GLU A 519 -24.04 -14.02 11.40
C GLU A 519 -23.78 -15.50 11.09
N LEU A 520 -24.38 -16.00 10.00
CA LEU A 520 -24.19 -17.38 9.55
C LEU A 520 -22.77 -17.59 8.99
N GLN A 521 -22.20 -16.59 8.31
CA GLN A 521 -20.82 -16.62 7.85
C GLN A 521 -19.85 -16.78 9.02
N THR A 522 -20.04 -15.99 10.09
CA THR A 522 -19.23 -16.03 11.31
C THR A 522 -19.34 -17.38 12.02
N GLN A 523 -20.57 -17.91 12.12
CA GLN A 523 -20.82 -19.21 12.71
C GLN A 523 -20.10 -20.33 11.94
N VAL A 524 -20.28 -20.38 10.60
CA VAL A 524 -19.67 -21.42 9.76
C VAL A 524 -18.14 -21.37 9.83
N LEU A 525 -17.53 -20.18 9.80
CA LEU A 525 -16.07 -20.06 9.93
C LEU A 525 -15.59 -20.61 11.28
N THR A 526 -16.28 -20.28 12.36
CA THR A 526 -15.93 -20.71 13.72
C THR A 526 -16.03 -22.24 13.87
N ASP A 527 -17.14 -22.82 13.44
CA ASP A 527 -17.39 -24.27 13.50
C ASP A 527 -16.42 -25.06 12.61
N ASN A 528 -16.11 -24.52 11.43
CA ASN A 528 -15.13 -25.09 10.52
C ASN A 528 -13.72 -25.05 11.13
N THR A 529 -13.29 -23.92 11.69
CA THR A 529 -11.97 -23.77 12.36
C THR A 529 -11.81 -24.81 13.45
N LYS A 530 -12.83 -24.99 14.30
CA LYS A 530 -12.86 -25.99 15.37
C LYS A 530 -12.73 -27.42 14.83
N SER A 531 -13.41 -27.75 13.73
CA SER A 531 -13.38 -29.08 13.11
C SER A 531 -12.02 -29.38 12.48
N LEU A 532 -11.44 -28.40 11.76
CA LEU A 532 -10.11 -28.50 11.18
C LEU A 532 -9.02 -28.64 12.24
N LEU A 533 -9.16 -27.97 13.38
CA LEU A 533 -8.23 -28.07 14.50
C LEU A 533 -8.17 -29.49 15.07
N LYS A 534 -9.32 -30.15 15.24
CA LYS A 534 -9.39 -31.57 15.64
C LYS A 534 -8.78 -32.50 14.59
N LEU A 535 -9.04 -32.24 13.32
CA LEU A 535 -8.51 -33.05 12.22
C LEU A 535 -6.99 -32.92 12.10
N ALA A 536 -6.46 -31.70 12.20
CA ALA A 536 -5.02 -31.43 12.12
C ALA A 536 -4.24 -32.04 13.29
N GLN A 537 -4.82 -32.07 14.51
CA GLN A 537 -4.22 -32.74 15.68
C GLN A 537 -4.04 -34.25 15.48
N ALA A 538 -4.86 -34.88 14.64
CA ALA A 538 -4.76 -36.30 14.33
C ALA A 538 -3.77 -36.62 13.19
N GLN A 539 -3.22 -35.60 12.50
CA GLN A 539 -2.26 -35.79 11.41
C GLN A 539 -0.81 -35.86 11.92
N VAL A 540 0.06 -36.56 11.18
CA VAL A 540 1.50 -36.65 11.45
C VAL A 540 2.25 -35.70 10.51
N GLU A 541 3.21 -34.94 11.04
CA GLU A 541 4.02 -34.00 10.29
C GLU A 541 5.06 -34.72 9.41
N PRO A 542 5.04 -34.58 8.06
CA PRO A 542 5.86 -35.39 7.15
C PRO A 542 7.37 -35.21 7.31
N GLN A 543 7.81 -34.02 7.73
CA GLN A 543 9.24 -33.69 7.85
C GLN A 543 9.82 -34.07 9.22
N ALA A 544 8.98 -34.23 10.24
CA ALA A 544 9.39 -34.49 11.62
C ALA A 544 9.07 -35.91 12.10
N GLY A 545 8.25 -36.67 11.37
CA GLY A 545 7.87 -38.04 11.73
C GLY A 545 7.09 -38.16 13.05
N THR A 546 6.55 -37.05 13.56
CA THR A 546 5.85 -36.94 14.85
C THR A 546 4.55 -36.12 14.69
N THR A 547 3.67 -36.11 15.70
CA THR A 547 2.49 -35.22 15.73
C THR A 547 2.90 -33.76 15.68
N TRP A 548 2.12 -32.90 15.00
CA TRP A 548 2.37 -31.46 14.89
C TRP A 548 2.62 -30.83 16.26
N GLN A 549 3.81 -30.25 16.46
CA GLN A 549 4.14 -29.50 17.69
C GLN A 549 4.02 -27.98 17.48
N ASP A 550 3.68 -27.28 18.55
CA ASP A 550 3.69 -25.82 18.66
C ASP A 550 2.84 -25.06 17.62
N ASN A 551 3.23 -23.83 17.31
CA ASN A 551 2.49 -22.91 16.43
C ASN A 551 2.39 -23.40 14.97
N ARG A 552 3.02 -24.53 14.59
CA ARG A 552 2.86 -25.16 13.27
C ARG A 552 1.47 -25.77 13.07
N LEU A 553 0.79 -26.15 14.15
CA LEU A 553 -0.60 -26.61 14.09
C LEU A 553 -1.52 -25.49 13.58
N ILE A 554 -1.25 -24.24 13.94
CA ILE A 554 -1.98 -23.06 13.45
C ILE A 554 -1.77 -22.88 11.95
N GLU A 555 -0.53 -22.96 11.48
CA GLU A 555 -0.20 -22.89 10.04
C GLU A 555 -0.94 -23.97 9.26
N ARG A 556 -0.99 -25.19 9.81
CA ARG A 556 -1.66 -26.33 9.16
C ARG A 556 -3.17 -26.13 9.06
N VAL A 557 -3.82 -25.67 10.13
CA VAL A 557 -5.26 -25.39 10.13
C VAL A 557 -5.61 -24.28 9.14
N ALA A 558 -4.81 -23.22 9.10
CA ALA A 558 -4.97 -22.14 8.13
C ALA A 558 -4.80 -22.62 6.68
N GLN A 559 -3.80 -23.45 6.40
CA GLN A 559 -3.61 -24.08 5.09
C GLN A 559 -4.80 -24.96 4.69
N MET A 560 -5.36 -25.73 5.62
CA MET A 560 -6.54 -26.55 5.36
C MET A 560 -7.80 -25.69 5.16
N SER A 561 -7.89 -24.55 5.84
CA SER A 561 -8.97 -23.59 5.66
C SER A 561 -8.95 -22.97 4.26
N ALA A 562 -7.78 -22.62 3.73
CA ALA A 562 -7.63 -21.99 2.41
C ALA A 562 -7.57 -23.00 1.23
N GLY A 563 -6.97 -24.18 1.45
CA GLY A 563 -6.70 -25.18 0.41
C GLY A 563 -7.56 -26.44 0.49
N GLY A 564 -8.49 -26.53 1.45
CA GLY A 564 -9.27 -27.74 1.75
C GLY A 564 -8.55 -28.73 2.66
N THR A 565 -9.27 -29.72 3.19
CA THR A 565 -8.72 -30.72 4.15
C THR A 565 -7.58 -31.56 3.56
N ALA A 566 -7.56 -31.73 2.23
CA ALA A 566 -6.51 -32.41 1.48
C ALA A 566 -5.33 -31.51 1.05
N ALA A 567 -5.31 -30.24 1.46
CA ALA A 567 -4.27 -29.28 1.09
C ALA A 567 -2.86 -29.84 1.34
N ALA A 568 -1.97 -29.72 0.35
CA ALA A 568 -0.58 -30.10 0.49
C ALA A 568 0.11 -29.28 1.60
N ILE A 569 0.87 -29.96 2.44
CA ILE A 569 1.57 -29.34 3.57
C ILE A 569 2.67 -28.41 3.03
N GLY A 570 2.56 -27.10 3.29
CA GLY A 570 3.56 -26.11 2.89
C GLY A 570 3.74 -25.92 1.38
N GLY A 571 2.70 -26.18 0.57
CA GLY A 571 2.78 -26.02 -0.88
C GLY A 571 2.91 -24.56 -1.36
N ASP A 572 3.52 -24.36 -2.53
CA ASP A 572 3.69 -23.05 -3.18
C ASP A 572 2.47 -22.64 -4.04
N THR A 573 1.33 -23.31 -3.86
CA THR A 573 0.10 -22.97 -4.61
C THR A 573 -0.44 -21.64 -4.11
N VAL A 574 -0.63 -20.68 -5.01
CA VAL A 574 -1.25 -19.39 -4.72
C VAL A 574 -2.73 -19.59 -4.38
N VAL A 575 -3.15 -19.02 -3.25
CA VAL A 575 -4.51 -19.05 -2.68
C VAL A 575 -4.89 -17.65 -2.21
N GLY A 576 -6.19 -17.45 -1.97
CA GLY A 576 -6.67 -16.20 -1.42
C GLY A 576 -6.82 -15.06 -2.42
N LEU A 577 -7.35 -13.93 -1.95
CA LEU A 577 -7.49 -12.70 -2.73
C LEU A 577 -6.15 -11.95 -2.83
N LYS A 578 -5.30 -12.08 -1.80
CA LYS A 578 -3.99 -11.40 -1.73
C LYS A 578 -2.87 -12.10 -2.49
N GLY A 579 -3.15 -13.21 -3.18
CA GLY A 579 -2.16 -13.92 -3.99
C GLY A 579 -1.03 -14.56 -3.17
N LEU A 580 -1.30 -14.98 -1.93
CA LEU A 580 -0.33 -15.66 -1.06
C LEU A 580 -0.20 -17.14 -1.44
N THR A 581 0.99 -17.73 -1.34
CA THR A 581 1.09 -19.20 -1.40
C THR A 581 0.44 -19.84 -0.17
N LEU A 582 -0.01 -21.11 -0.25
CA LEU A 582 -0.55 -21.86 0.91
C LEU A 582 0.40 -21.79 2.11
N LYS A 583 1.71 -21.90 1.85
CA LYS A 583 2.74 -21.72 2.89
C LYS A 583 2.68 -20.33 3.51
N GLN A 584 2.67 -19.28 2.70
CA GLN A 584 2.59 -17.89 3.16
C GLN A 584 1.28 -17.62 3.92
N TYR A 585 0.14 -18.12 3.43
CA TYR A 585 -1.16 -18.01 4.08
C TYR A 585 -1.15 -18.60 5.50
N GLY A 586 -0.55 -19.79 5.64
CA GLY A 586 -0.39 -20.45 6.94
C GLY A 586 0.50 -19.65 7.90
N VAL A 587 1.64 -19.15 7.41
CA VAL A 587 2.56 -18.33 8.19
C VAL A 587 1.90 -17.02 8.63
N GLU A 588 1.20 -16.33 7.73
CA GLU A 588 0.51 -15.07 8.04
C GLU A 588 -0.58 -15.27 9.09
N SER A 589 -1.37 -16.34 8.97
CA SER A 589 -2.38 -16.69 9.98
C SER A 589 -1.75 -16.96 11.35
N ARG A 590 -0.59 -17.63 11.40
CA ARG A 590 0.15 -17.83 12.64
C ARG A 590 0.63 -16.50 13.23
N LEU A 591 1.22 -15.63 12.41
CA LEU A 591 1.68 -14.31 12.86
C LEU A 591 0.52 -13.48 13.40
N ASN A 592 -0.65 -13.51 12.76
CA ASN A 592 -1.86 -12.85 13.25
C ASN A 592 -2.35 -13.42 14.59
N TYR A 593 -2.28 -14.74 14.76
CA TYR A 593 -2.64 -15.42 16.00
C TYR A 593 -1.69 -15.04 17.15
N GLU A 594 -0.39 -15.00 16.88
CA GLU A 594 0.66 -14.55 17.81
C GLU A 594 0.55 -13.05 18.13
N ALA A 595 0.16 -12.22 17.17
CA ALA A 595 -0.06 -10.79 17.39
C ALA A 595 -1.28 -10.53 18.29
N GLN A 596 -2.31 -11.38 18.20
CA GLN A 596 -3.43 -11.44 19.14
C GLN A 596 -3.05 -12.16 20.47
N GLY A 597 -1.80 -12.63 20.53
CA GLY A 597 -1.10 -13.40 21.57
C GLY A 597 -1.80 -14.66 22.04
N GLY A 598 -2.28 -15.43 21.08
CA GLY A 598 -2.31 -16.87 21.25
C GLY A 598 -0.89 -17.46 21.10
N GLY A 599 -0.57 -18.44 21.93
CA GLY A 599 0.65 -19.24 21.83
C GLY A 599 0.37 -20.67 22.32
N VAL A 600 0.97 -21.67 21.68
CA VAL A 600 0.87 -23.06 22.12
C VAL A 600 1.84 -23.27 23.29
N GLY A 601 1.32 -23.56 24.48
CA GLY A 601 2.12 -23.70 25.71
C GLY A 601 1.55 -23.01 26.97
N LEU A 602 0.52 -22.16 26.83
CA LEU A 602 -0.25 -21.66 27.97
C LEU A 602 -1.21 -22.75 28.47
N GLN A 603 -0.72 -23.66 29.31
CA GLN A 603 -1.60 -24.45 30.16
C GLN A 603 -2.32 -23.46 31.09
N CYS A 604 -3.61 -23.25 30.85
CA CYS A 604 -4.46 -22.43 31.71
C CYS A 604 -4.52 -23.08 33.11
N SER A 605 -3.60 -22.70 33.99
CA SER A 605 -3.59 -23.13 35.39
C SER A 605 -4.42 -22.17 36.22
N VAL A 606 -5.08 -22.70 37.26
CA VAL A 606 -5.86 -21.94 38.25
C VAL A 606 -4.99 -20.90 38.98
N ASP A 607 -3.66 -21.03 38.94
CA ASP A 607 -2.72 -20.04 39.47
C ASP A 607 -2.69 -18.75 38.64
N ASP A 608 -2.98 -18.80 37.33
CA ASP A 608 -3.11 -17.62 36.47
C ASP A 608 -4.37 -16.79 36.80
N LEU A 609 -5.39 -17.41 37.40
CA LEU A 609 -6.60 -16.70 37.84
C LEU A 609 -6.37 -15.86 39.11
N ARG A 610 -5.30 -16.13 39.89
CA ARG A 610 -4.93 -15.31 41.06
C ARG A 610 -3.99 -14.16 40.69
N SER A 611 -3.12 -14.35 39.71
CA SER A 611 -2.21 -13.31 39.20
C SER A 611 -2.90 -12.27 38.30
N GLN A 612 -4.05 -12.61 37.69
CA GLN A 612 -4.83 -11.72 36.82
C GLN A 612 -5.84 -10.82 37.55
N SER A 613 -5.73 -10.67 38.87
CA SER A 613 -6.50 -9.66 39.62
C SER A 613 -5.89 -8.24 39.57
N ALA A 614 -4.80 -8.03 38.80
CA ALA A 614 -4.21 -6.72 38.55
C ALA A 614 -4.19 -6.41 37.05
N ALA A 615 -4.87 -5.34 36.64
CA ALA A 615 -4.88 -4.82 35.28
C ALA A 615 -3.46 -4.55 34.76
N GLN A 616 -3.20 -4.80 33.47
CA GLN A 616 -1.89 -4.60 32.81
C GLN A 616 -1.29 -3.24 33.18
N THR A 617 -0.24 -3.26 33.99
CA THR A 617 0.40 -2.06 34.53
C THR A 617 1.21 -1.35 33.43
N PRO A 618 1.36 -0.01 33.48
CA PRO A 618 2.21 0.73 32.53
C PRO A 618 3.62 0.15 32.42
N THR A 619 4.20 -0.31 33.52
CA THR A 619 5.51 -0.98 33.58
C THR A 619 5.60 -2.19 32.64
N ALA A 620 4.59 -3.06 32.60
CA ALA A 620 4.57 -4.22 31.70
C ALA A 620 4.47 -3.81 30.21
N GLN A 621 3.75 -2.72 29.90
CA GLN A 621 3.65 -2.17 28.54
C GLN A 621 4.98 -1.58 28.06
N ILE A 622 5.73 -0.92 28.95
CA ILE A 622 7.05 -0.37 28.65
C ILE A 622 8.04 -1.51 28.38
N ALA A 623 8.07 -2.54 29.24
CA ALA A 623 8.97 -3.68 29.09
C ALA A 623 8.74 -4.44 27.78
N SER A 624 7.49 -4.72 27.43
CA SER A 624 7.15 -5.39 26.17
C SER A 624 7.51 -4.55 24.96
N THR A 625 7.27 -3.23 25.02
CA THR A 625 7.64 -2.30 23.94
C THR A 625 9.14 -2.20 23.77
N LEU A 626 9.90 -2.14 24.87
CA LEU A 626 11.36 -2.09 24.84
C LEU A 626 11.98 -3.38 24.29
N SER A 627 11.38 -4.53 24.59
CA SER A 627 11.76 -5.83 24.00
C SER A 627 11.52 -5.86 22.50
N ARG A 628 10.40 -5.30 22.02
CA ARG A 628 10.09 -5.19 20.58
C ARG A 628 10.99 -4.20 19.84
N LEU A 629 11.27 -3.06 20.45
CA LEU A 629 12.12 -2.01 19.88
C LEU A 629 13.60 -2.40 19.85
N GLY A 630 14.05 -3.23 20.79
CA GLY A 630 15.43 -3.63 20.89
C GLY A 630 16.37 -2.44 21.11
N LYS A 631 17.42 -2.33 20.29
CA LYS A 631 18.36 -1.20 20.27
C LYS A 631 18.09 -0.36 19.03
N PHE A 632 18.00 0.96 19.18
CA PHE A 632 17.70 1.86 18.06
C PHE A 632 18.64 3.06 18.01
N SER A 633 18.79 3.64 16.83
CA SER A 633 19.64 4.82 16.61
C SER A 633 18.97 6.07 17.15
N THR A 634 19.74 6.90 17.84
CA THR A 634 19.38 8.26 18.24
C THR A 634 20.20 9.30 17.47
N ALA A 635 20.91 8.91 16.39
CA ALA A 635 21.80 9.82 15.66
C ALA A 635 21.08 11.03 15.02
N SER A 636 19.79 10.89 14.72
CA SER A 636 18.91 11.92 14.13
C SER A 636 18.21 12.81 15.17
N SER A 637 18.41 12.58 16.47
CA SER A 637 17.79 13.38 17.53
C SER A 637 18.39 14.80 17.65
N PRO A 638 17.67 15.74 18.28
CA PRO A 638 18.25 17.00 18.76
C PRO A 638 19.52 16.73 19.58
N GLY A 639 20.63 17.41 19.25
CA GLY A 639 21.94 17.15 19.84
C GLY A 639 22.77 16.05 19.15
N LYS A 640 22.32 15.53 17.99
CA LYS A 640 23.00 14.50 17.18
C LYS A 640 23.29 13.21 17.96
N GLY A 641 22.35 12.78 18.80
CA GLY A 641 22.46 11.57 19.63
C GLY A 641 23.24 11.71 20.93
N LYS A 642 23.88 12.86 21.20
CA LYS A 642 24.71 13.07 22.40
C LYS A 642 23.89 13.36 23.67
N GLU A 643 22.72 13.96 23.54
CA GLU A 643 21.87 14.41 24.66
C GLU A 643 20.43 13.90 24.49
N SER A 644 20.29 12.60 24.27
CA SER A 644 19.02 12.02 23.77
C SER A 644 18.44 10.94 24.67
N ALA A 645 18.96 10.82 25.90
CA ALA A 645 18.47 9.85 26.87
C ALA A 645 16.98 10.08 27.21
N ALA A 646 16.59 11.33 27.49
CA ALA A 646 15.18 11.69 27.75
C ALA A 646 14.27 11.43 26.55
N LEU A 647 14.68 11.88 25.35
CA LEU A 647 13.93 11.65 24.11
C LEU A 647 13.73 10.15 23.87
N ALA A 648 14.79 9.35 24.00
CA ALA A 648 14.74 7.93 23.71
C ALA A 648 13.83 7.17 24.70
N VAL A 649 13.83 7.55 25.98
CA VAL A 649 12.87 7.00 26.96
C VAL A 649 11.44 7.38 26.57
N ASN A 650 11.17 8.65 26.24
CA ASN A 650 9.84 9.08 25.81
C ASN A 650 9.38 8.47 24.48
N GLN A 651 10.31 8.11 23.59
CA GLN A 651 10.02 7.36 22.37
C GLN A 651 9.55 5.93 22.70
N VAL A 652 10.16 5.27 23.69
CA VAL A 652 9.69 3.96 24.17
C VAL A 652 8.30 4.09 24.80
N LEU A 653 8.07 5.12 25.63
CA LEU A 653 6.76 5.36 26.24
C LEU A 653 5.66 5.61 25.20
N SER A 654 5.93 6.47 24.20
CA SER A 654 4.97 6.76 23.14
C SER A 654 4.59 5.52 22.34
N GLN A 655 5.56 4.63 22.06
CA GLN A 655 5.28 3.37 21.38
C GLN A 655 4.62 2.32 22.27
N ALA A 656 4.68 2.50 23.60
CA ALA A 656 3.93 1.72 24.57
C ALA A 656 2.50 2.24 24.77
N GLY A 657 2.10 3.32 24.08
CA GLY A 657 0.80 3.97 24.27
C GLY A 657 0.72 4.79 25.55
N ILE A 658 1.85 5.10 26.17
CA ILE A 658 1.96 5.86 27.42
C ILE A 658 2.32 7.31 27.07
N ARG A 659 1.64 8.27 27.71
CA ARG A 659 1.92 9.69 27.50
C ARG A 659 3.35 10.01 27.93
N SER A 660 4.07 10.73 27.08
CA SER A 660 5.43 11.19 27.37
C SER A 660 5.50 11.94 28.70
N LEU A 661 6.62 11.77 29.38
CA LEU A 661 6.95 12.44 30.64
C LEU A 661 7.69 13.75 30.39
N GLY A 662 7.46 14.71 31.28
CA GLY A 662 7.98 16.07 31.28
C GLY A 662 7.18 17.02 30.38
N GLU A 663 6.86 18.22 30.90
CA GLU A 663 6.47 19.38 30.07
C GLU A 663 7.54 19.72 29.02
N HIS A 664 8.80 19.37 29.32
CA HIS A 664 9.91 19.38 28.38
C HIS A 664 10.45 17.95 28.19
N PRO A 665 9.90 17.16 27.24
CA PRO A 665 10.14 15.72 27.14
C PRO A 665 11.57 15.31 26.76
N ASN A 666 12.42 16.29 26.42
CA ASN A 666 13.84 16.07 26.15
C ASN A 666 14.75 16.50 27.32
N TYR A 667 14.16 16.89 28.46
CA TYR A 667 14.88 17.42 29.61
C TYR A 667 14.61 16.56 30.86
N ILE A 668 15.63 15.84 31.32
CA ILE A 668 15.51 14.85 32.40
C ILE A 668 14.95 15.44 33.71
N PRO A 669 15.36 16.65 34.17
CA PRO A 669 14.74 17.25 35.36
C PRO A 669 13.24 17.54 35.20
N SER A 670 12.76 17.78 33.97
CA SER A 670 11.32 17.91 33.72
C SER A 670 10.61 16.57 33.86
N ILE A 671 11.23 15.49 33.39
CA ILE A 671 10.72 14.12 33.55
C ILE A 671 10.68 13.72 35.03
N GLU A 672 11.77 13.96 35.77
CA GLU A 672 11.86 13.66 37.19
C GLU A 672 10.82 14.45 38.00
N SER A 673 10.65 15.74 37.69
CA SER A 673 9.62 16.58 38.31
C SER A 673 8.21 16.00 38.11
N GLU A 674 7.87 15.59 36.89
CA GLU A 674 6.55 15.00 36.61
C GLU A 674 6.35 13.65 37.32
N LEU A 675 7.39 12.80 37.35
CA LEU A 675 7.35 11.53 38.09
C LEU A 675 7.10 11.75 39.58
N ARG A 676 7.81 12.71 40.21
CA ARG A 676 7.60 13.05 41.63
C ARG A 676 6.25 13.71 41.90
N ASN A 677 5.66 14.39 40.92
CA ASN A 677 4.38 15.08 41.03
C ASN A 677 3.16 14.20 40.70
N GLY A 678 3.29 12.87 40.86
CA GLY A 678 2.16 11.93 40.87
C GLY A 678 1.99 11.08 39.62
N ARG A 679 2.82 11.26 38.58
CA ARG A 679 2.84 10.35 37.41
C ARG A 679 3.68 9.10 37.65
N GLY A 680 4.52 9.10 38.67
CA GLY A 680 5.27 7.92 39.10
C GLY A 680 5.31 7.78 40.62
N ALA A 681 5.73 6.59 41.06
CA ALA A 681 6.07 6.30 42.44
C ALA A 681 7.54 5.87 42.51
N GLU A 682 8.27 6.36 43.51
CA GLU A 682 9.64 5.89 43.77
C GLU A 682 9.59 4.44 44.25
N VAL A 683 10.47 3.59 43.71
CA VAL A 683 10.49 2.14 43.97
C VAL A 683 11.84 1.72 44.53
N ALA A 684 11.81 0.92 45.61
CA ALA A 684 13.02 0.35 46.17
C ALA A 684 13.63 -0.66 45.18
N PRO A 685 14.96 -0.82 45.10
CA PRO A 685 15.54 -1.64 44.05
C PRO A 685 15.14 -3.12 44.08
N ASP A 686 14.83 -3.69 45.24
CA ASP A 686 14.32 -5.06 45.40
C ASP A 686 12.85 -5.22 44.97
N GLN A 687 12.15 -4.11 44.73
CA GLN A 687 10.77 -4.05 44.25
C GLN A 687 10.69 -3.59 42.79
N ALA A 688 11.83 -3.24 42.18
CA ALA A 688 11.88 -2.75 40.81
C ALA A 688 11.58 -3.88 39.81
N GLU A 689 10.88 -3.54 38.73
CA GLU A 689 10.47 -4.47 37.69
C GLU A 689 10.94 -3.97 36.31
N ALA A 690 10.98 -4.87 35.32
CA ALA A 690 11.28 -4.49 33.95
C ALA A 690 10.27 -3.44 33.45
N GLY A 691 10.76 -2.35 32.87
CA GLY A 691 9.94 -1.22 32.42
C GLY A 691 9.90 -0.03 33.39
N ASP A 692 10.40 -0.17 34.63
CA ASP A 692 10.59 0.97 35.53
C ASP A 692 11.68 1.92 35.00
N ILE A 693 11.59 3.20 35.36
CA ILE A 693 12.44 4.29 34.86
C ILE A 693 13.55 4.59 35.88
N VAL A 694 14.80 4.62 35.44
CA VAL A 694 15.96 4.94 36.28
C VAL A 694 16.49 6.33 35.93
N ILE A 695 16.63 7.20 36.92
CA ILE A 695 17.23 8.54 36.78
C ILE A 695 18.46 8.60 37.69
N ALA A 696 19.62 8.98 37.14
CA ALA A 696 20.89 9.03 37.86
C ALA A 696 21.57 10.40 37.85
N ALA A 697 22.55 10.56 38.75
CA ALA A 697 23.42 11.73 38.85
C ALA A 697 22.64 13.05 38.96
N LYS A 698 21.58 13.07 39.79
CA LYS A 698 20.68 14.22 40.01
C LYS A 698 20.02 14.73 38.73
N GLY A 699 19.44 13.80 37.95
CA GLY A 699 18.71 14.15 36.73
C GLY A 699 19.59 14.44 35.52
N ARG A 700 20.81 13.87 35.45
CA ARG A 700 21.72 14.04 34.31
C ARG A 700 21.69 12.89 33.31
N HIS A 701 21.13 11.73 33.69
CA HIS A 701 20.98 10.58 32.81
C HIS A 701 19.74 9.78 33.17
N ILE A 702 19.19 9.07 32.18
CA ILE A 702 17.95 8.29 32.32
C ILE A 702 18.00 7.01 31.49
N GLY A 703 17.38 5.95 31.99
CA GLY A 703 17.23 4.67 31.30
C GLY A 703 16.00 3.89 31.78
N ILE A 704 15.80 2.69 31.24
CA ILE A 704 14.67 1.80 31.55
C ILE A 704 15.20 0.45 32.04
N CYS A 705 14.66 -0.06 33.14
CA CYS A 705 14.97 -1.38 33.69
C CYS A 705 14.60 -2.49 32.69
N LEU A 706 15.47 -3.47 32.50
CA LEU A 706 15.23 -4.63 31.62
C LEU A 706 14.81 -5.89 32.40
N ASP A 707 15.01 -5.91 33.70
CA ASP A 707 14.84 -7.08 34.56
C ASP A 707 14.26 -6.72 35.93
N GLU A 708 13.81 -7.75 36.65
CA GLU A 708 13.45 -7.65 38.06
C GLU A 708 14.67 -7.26 38.90
N GLY A 709 14.47 -6.38 39.86
CA GLY A 709 15.55 -5.81 40.65
C GLY A 709 16.32 -4.68 39.95
N CYS A 710 15.98 -4.38 38.70
CA CYS A 710 16.62 -3.39 37.84
C CYS A 710 18.16 -3.52 37.85
N GLN A 711 18.65 -4.75 37.73
CA GLN A 711 20.07 -5.04 37.65
C GLN A 711 20.65 -4.59 36.32
N THR A 712 19.85 -4.61 35.26
CA THR A 712 20.22 -4.13 33.92
C THR A 712 19.31 -2.99 33.49
N VAL A 713 19.92 -1.90 33.03
CA VAL A 713 19.24 -0.70 32.54
C VAL A 713 19.66 -0.43 31.11
N ARG A 714 18.69 -0.24 30.21
CA ARG A 714 18.94 0.24 28.85
C ARG A 714 18.85 1.76 28.80
N SER A 715 19.88 2.41 28.27
CA SER A 715 19.92 3.86 28.09
C SER A 715 20.59 4.30 26.79
N ASN A 716 20.57 5.62 26.56
CA ASN A 716 21.24 6.22 25.40
C ASN A 716 22.76 6.27 25.58
N ASN A 717 23.49 5.76 24.60
CA ASN A 717 24.92 5.93 24.47
C ASN A 717 25.22 7.18 23.63
N GLY A 718 25.68 8.27 24.27
CA GLY A 718 26.00 9.51 23.56
C GLY A 718 27.14 9.39 22.54
N THR A 719 28.03 8.41 22.69
CA THR A 719 29.16 8.17 21.77
C THR A 719 28.71 7.38 20.55
N LEU A 720 27.93 6.32 20.77
CA LEU A 720 27.40 5.47 19.70
C LEU A 720 26.12 6.03 19.06
N LYS A 721 25.54 7.08 19.66
CA LYS A 721 24.29 7.71 19.24
C LYS A 721 23.19 6.68 19.07
N SER A 722 23.05 5.82 20.07
CA SER A 722 22.07 4.74 20.07
C SER A 722 21.49 4.50 21.45
N PHE A 723 20.20 4.22 21.51
CA PHE A 723 19.54 3.69 22.69
C PHE A 723 19.77 2.18 22.71
N GLY A 724 20.77 1.77 23.51
CA GLY A 724 21.26 0.39 23.48
C GLY A 724 22.48 0.14 24.35
N TRP A 725 22.82 1.09 25.23
CA TRP A 725 23.77 0.85 26.30
C TRP A 725 23.04 0.15 27.43
N ASP A 726 23.34 -1.13 27.59
CA ASP A 726 22.89 -1.95 28.71
C ASP A 726 23.97 -1.87 29.79
N SER A 727 23.60 -1.39 30.97
CA SER A 727 24.51 -1.15 32.10
C SER A 727 23.88 -1.55 33.42
N SER A 728 24.64 -1.53 34.52
CA SER A 728 24.03 -1.59 35.85
C SER A 728 23.13 -0.38 36.13
N ARG A 729 22.32 -0.43 37.19
CA ARG A 729 21.51 0.71 37.66
C ARG A 729 22.29 1.99 37.94
N ASP A 730 23.57 1.87 38.28
CA ASP A 730 24.51 2.98 38.49
C ASP A 730 25.38 3.22 37.25
N PHE A 731 24.90 2.78 36.09
CA PHE A 731 25.52 2.95 34.79
C PHE A 731 26.99 2.52 34.78
N ASP A 732 27.24 1.32 35.30
CA ASP A 732 28.56 0.69 35.48
C ASP A 732 29.50 1.49 36.39
N GLY A 733 28.96 2.21 37.37
CA GLY A 733 29.69 3.07 38.31
C GLY A 733 30.11 4.42 37.72
N LYS A 734 29.68 4.73 36.49
CA LYS A 734 29.95 6.02 35.85
C LYS A 734 29.03 7.13 36.34
N LEU A 735 27.86 6.77 36.88
CA LEU A 735 26.86 7.69 37.39
C LEU A 735 26.31 7.12 38.71
N ASN A 736 26.54 7.82 39.81
CA ASN A 736 26.02 7.43 41.13
C ASN A 736 24.68 8.11 41.42
N ASP A 737 24.06 7.74 42.54
CA ASP A 737 22.81 8.30 43.06
C ASP A 737 21.60 8.06 42.14
N SER A 738 21.38 6.80 41.74
CA SER A 738 20.24 6.39 40.92
C SER A 738 18.95 6.27 41.74
N THR A 739 17.85 6.82 41.21
CA THR A 739 16.48 6.69 41.74
C THR A 739 15.63 5.95 40.71
N ILE A 740 14.81 5.00 41.17
CA ILE A 740 13.93 4.18 40.32
C ILE A 740 12.49 4.65 40.49
N TYR A 741 11.77 4.82 39.38
CA TYR A 741 10.38 5.23 39.36
C TYR A 741 9.52 4.26 38.56
N ARG A 742 8.38 3.90 39.13
CA ARG A 742 7.31 3.16 38.44
C ARG A 742 6.25 4.12 37.95
N ILE A 743 5.89 4.04 36.66
CA ILE A 743 4.80 4.85 36.11
C ILE A 743 3.47 4.27 36.62
N THR A 744 2.71 5.09 37.35
CA THR A 744 1.44 4.69 37.98
C THR A 744 0.21 5.14 37.20
N GLN A 745 0.40 6.01 36.20
CA GLN A 745 -0.65 6.53 35.33
C GLN A 745 -0.18 6.50 33.86
N PRO A 746 -0.89 5.85 32.94
CA PRO A 746 -0.54 5.83 31.52
C PRO A 746 -0.53 7.25 30.91
#